data_AF-A0A8J1VL65-F1
#
_entry.id   AF-A0A8J1VL65-F1
#
_cell.length_a   1.000
_cell.length_b   1.000
_cell.length_c   1.000
_cell.angle_alpha   90.00
_cell.angle_beta   90.00
_cell.angle_gamma   90.00
#
_symmetry.space_group_name_H-M   'P 1'
#
loop_
_entity.id
_entity.type
_entity.pdbx_description
1 polymer ?
#
loop_
_entity_poly.entity_id
_entity_poly.type
_entity_poly.pdbx_seq_one_letter_code
_entity_poly.pdbx_strand_id
1 'polypeptide(L)'
;MASVFFTLRLLLYIITLLSVSFLAVVIGLVATLLGKRLNTNYYVARTFYTIGGAIMGWRFEVEGEEYLWSMKGIAGDQAIEGRAGESGRSAVMVGNHQSFVDIIYLGRIFPKHAAIMAKKELKWLPGLGWFMLLSGTVFINRGNNRSAVASMTQAGEDMKRKRISLWIFPEGTRYLSEEPDLLPFKKGAFYLAVQSGVPIVPVVCQNYHHLFDGRTRFKAGTLRIKVLPPISTKGLTASDVPFLAEETRKMMLSALEELSSPLSVKPISQSSSPTPLLAGERQRTSGYQSTMDDASLQGAVVGAGVGAGVDSGADEGAKNGRRYSIAMVSDFFLPVVGGVEGHIYSLGIELMRRGHRVIVITHHHPGRLGIRHVSGLKVYYLPIMPIASNATLPNFLLFLPYLRNILIRERIELVHAHGSLSSLGHEAIYHAPLMGVRTVFTDHSLFGFGDAVGILTNKLLAGALRNVDAAICVSNTGRENTVLRAQIEPSIVSVIPNALVAEQFTPDPFGTSSDHVTIVVISRLVYRKGIDLLVASAPQICEIFPDVRFVIGGDGPKMVDLEQMREQYQLQDRIELLGSIRPSDVRNVLTRGQIYLNTSLTEAFGISIIEAASAGLFIVSTNVGGVPEVLPNDMIEFARADEDDVIRALTRAILTIRSGKYDPIQAHDRVKGMYSWSDVASRTEIVYERATTLPPRDAFERLSRRVILLSLGPIFGPILCVIIAVQHWFFLFLEVVQPRDAIDLVESSWSRVLFAKECAKEKKAT
;
A
#
# COMPACT_ATOMS: atom_id res chain seq x y z
N MET A 1 14.21 28.98 10.66
CA MET A 1 14.02 29.62 9.34
C MET A 1 14.15 28.66 8.15
N ALA A 2 15.20 27.83 8.04
CA ALA A 2 15.40 26.94 6.88
C ALA A 2 14.21 26.00 6.55
N SER A 3 13.59 25.38 7.56
CA SER A 3 12.41 24.52 7.39
C SER A 3 11.18 25.27 6.85
N VAL A 4 11.00 26.54 7.23
CA VAL A 4 9.89 27.38 6.75
C VAL A 4 10.09 27.74 5.27
N PHE A 5 11.31 28.14 4.87
CA PHE A 5 11.63 28.43 3.48
C PHE A 5 11.49 27.21 2.57
N PHE A 6 11.94 26.03 3.03
CA PHE A 6 11.73 24.77 2.33
C PHE A 6 10.23 24.50 2.11
N THR A 7 9.44 24.59 3.17
CA THR A 7 7.99 24.32 3.12
C THR A 7 7.28 25.28 2.18
N LEU A 8 7.59 26.58 2.24
CA LEU A 8 7.01 27.59 1.36
C LEU A 8 7.35 27.33 -0.12
N ARG A 9 8.61 27.01 -0.42
CA ARG A 9 9.03 26.71 -1.80
C ARG A 9 8.46 25.39 -2.31
N LEU A 10 8.38 24.37 -1.47
CA LEU A 10 7.72 23.11 -1.82
C LEU A 10 6.23 23.32 -2.10
N LEU A 11 5.54 24.11 -1.26
CA LEU A 11 4.13 24.44 -1.45
C LEU A 11 3.92 25.25 -2.74
N LEU A 12 4.78 26.23 -3.01
CA LEU A 12 4.76 27.01 -4.24
C LEU A 12 4.98 26.13 -5.48
N TYR A 13 5.92 25.17 -5.41
CA TYR A 13 6.15 24.19 -6.46
C TYR A 13 4.92 23.30 -6.69
N ILE A 14 4.31 22.76 -5.62
CA ILE A 14 3.12 21.90 -5.71
C ILE A 14 1.94 22.67 -6.30
N ILE A 15 1.71 23.92 -5.87
CA ILE A 15 0.67 24.78 -6.44
C ILE A 15 0.92 25.02 -7.92
N THR A 16 2.17 25.30 -8.31
CA THR A 16 2.55 25.49 -9.71
C THR A 16 2.29 24.22 -10.53
N LEU A 17 2.68 23.06 -10.00
CA LEU A 17 2.45 21.77 -10.63
C LEU A 17 0.95 21.47 -10.83
N LEU A 18 0.12 21.72 -9.83
CA LEU A 18 -1.32 21.52 -9.93
C LEU A 18 -1.94 22.49 -10.94
N SER A 19 -1.65 23.79 -10.84
CA SER A 19 -2.17 24.80 -11.75
C SER A 19 -1.79 24.53 -13.20
N VAL A 20 -0.53 24.21 -13.47
CA VAL A 20 -0.07 23.88 -14.82
C VAL A 20 -0.66 22.55 -15.29
N SER A 21 -0.91 21.58 -14.41
CA SER A 21 -1.57 20.32 -14.78
C SER A 21 -3.00 20.52 -15.27
N PHE A 22 -3.76 21.45 -14.67
CA PHE A 22 -5.09 21.82 -15.19
C PHE A 22 -5.00 22.61 -16.49
N LEU A 23 -4.07 23.56 -16.60
CA LEU A 23 -3.81 24.28 -17.85
C LEU A 23 -3.37 23.33 -18.98
N ALA A 24 -2.62 22.29 -18.65
CA ALA A 24 -2.16 21.27 -19.60
C ALA A 24 -3.32 20.49 -20.24
N VAL A 25 -4.46 20.33 -19.55
CA VAL A 25 -5.68 19.76 -20.13
C VAL A 25 -6.21 20.67 -21.23
N VAL A 26 -6.27 21.98 -20.97
CA VAL A 26 -6.70 22.98 -21.97
C VAL A 26 -5.75 22.98 -23.17
N ILE A 27 -4.44 23.00 -22.93
CA ILE A 27 -3.42 22.90 -23.99
C ILE A 27 -3.60 21.61 -24.79
N GLY A 28 -3.88 20.48 -24.14
CA GLY A 28 -4.12 19.20 -24.79
C GLY A 28 -5.36 19.18 -25.68
N LEU A 29 -6.46 19.79 -25.23
CA LEU A 29 -7.67 19.93 -26.03
C LEU A 29 -7.42 20.82 -27.26
N VAL A 30 -6.81 21.98 -27.08
CA VAL A 30 -6.48 22.92 -28.17
C VAL A 30 -5.52 22.27 -29.16
N ALA A 31 -4.46 21.62 -28.69
CA ALA A 31 -3.50 20.93 -29.56
C ALA A 31 -4.16 19.79 -30.35
N THR A 32 -5.15 19.11 -29.76
CA THR A 32 -5.93 18.07 -30.46
C THR A 32 -6.81 18.68 -31.55
N LEU A 33 -7.51 19.78 -31.26
CA LEU A 33 -8.34 20.50 -32.24
C LEU A 33 -7.51 21.05 -33.42
N LEU A 34 -6.27 21.50 -33.16
CA LEU A 34 -5.35 22.00 -34.18
C LEU A 34 -4.58 20.90 -34.92
N GLY A 35 -4.89 19.61 -34.71
CA GLY A 35 -4.19 18.48 -35.33
C GLY A 35 -2.73 18.30 -34.87
N LYS A 36 -2.30 19.00 -33.82
CA LYS A 36 -0.94 18.99 -33.25
C LYS A 36 -0.82 18.15 -31.98
N ARG A 37 -1.69 17.13 -31.81
CA ARG A 37 -1.78 16.29 -30.61
C ARG A 37 -0.45 15.68 -30.18
N LEU A 38 0.42 15.30 -31.13
CA LEU A 38 1.73 14.70 -30.84
C LEU A 38 2.75 15.70 -30.23
N ASN A 39 2.46 17.00 -30.28
CA ASN A 39 3.29 18.05 -29.69
C ASN A 39 2.74 18.55 -28.35
N THR A 40 1.65 17.97 -27.82
CA THR A 40 1.06 18.40 -26.55
C THR A 40 2.07 18.33 -25.40
N ASN A 41 2.85 17.25 -25.29
CA ASN A 41 3.88 17.13 -24.24
C ASN A 41 4.93 18.24 -24.35
N TYR A 42 5.35 18.59 -25.57
CA TYR A 42 6.29 19.69 -25.80
C TYR A 42 5.72 21.03 -25.31
N TYR A 43 4.49 21.38 -25.69
CA TYR A 43 3.88 22.64 -25.26
C TYR A 43 3.75 22.72 -23.74
N VAL A 44 3.26 21.64 -23.11
CA VAL A 44 3.08 21.59 -21.65
C VAL A 44 4.42 21.63 -20.92
N ALA A 45 5.43 20.90 -21.40
CA ALA A 45 6.78 20.94 -20.86
C ALA A 45 7.36 22.37 -20.92
N ARG A 46 7.19 23.07 -22.04
CA ARG A 46 7.64 24.47 -22.20
C ARG A 46 6.91 25.41 -21.26
N THR A 47 5.58 25.32 -21.18
CA THR A 47 4.76 26.13 -20.26
C THR A 47 5.18 25.90 -18.81
N PHE A 48 5.39 24.64 -18.42
CA PHE A 48 5.85 24.30 -17.08
C PHE A 48 7.24 24.85 -16.78
N TYR A 49 8.17 24.80 -17.73
CA TYR A 49 9.50 25.39 -17.56
C TYR A 49 9.45 26.92 -17.44
N THR A 50 8.70 27.60 -18.30
CA THR A 50 8.59 29.07 -18.26
C THR A 50 7.99 29.55 -16.94
N ILE A 51 6.97 28.88 -16.42
CA ILE A 51 6.31 29.25 -15.16
C ILE A 51 7.09 28.70 -13.96
N GLY A 52 7.25 27.38 -13.88
CA GLY A 52 7.88 26.68 -12.76
C GLY A 52 9.37 26.98 -12.63
N GLY A 53 10.11 27.04 -13.75
CA GLY A 53 11.53 27.44 -13.73
C GLY A 53 11.73 28.86 -13.23
N ALA A 54 10.87 29.81 -13.64
CA ALA A 54 10.91 31.18 -13.15
C ALA A 54 10.56 31.29 -11.66
N ILE A 55 9.47 30.63 -11.23
CA ILE A 55 9.01 30.63 -9.85
C ILE A 55 10.04 29.99 -8.90
N MET A 56 10.64 28.88 -9.30
CA MET A 56 11.62 28.17 -8.47
C MET A 56 13.03 28.77 -8.56
N GLY A 57 13.28 29.61 -9.57
CA GLY A 57 14.60 30.16 -9.88
C GLY A 57 15.57 29.10 -10.39
N TRP A 58 15.09 28.13 -11.16
CA TRP A 58 15.91 27.06 -11.74
C TRP A 58 16.23 27.35 -13.20
N ARG A 59 17.51 27.41 -13.53
CA ARG A 59 18.02 27.56 -14.90
C ARG A 59 18.78 26.30 -15.31
N PHE A 60 18.84 26.02 -16.60
CA PHE A 60 19.57 24.87 -17.10
C PHE A 60 20.46 25.25 -18.27
N GLU A 61 21.70 24.80 -18.20
CA GLU A 61 22.67 24.83 -19.28
C GLU A 61 22.72 23.45 -19.92
N VAL A 62 22.58 23.38 -21.24
CA VAL A 62 22.47 22.11 -21.97
C VAL A 62 23.65 21.97 -22.91
N GLU A 63 24.45 20.93 -22.70
CA GLU A 63 25.53 20.50 -23.57
C GLU A 63 25.05 19.34 -24.44
N GLY A 64 25.46 19.31 -25.72
CA GLY A 64 25.01 18.28 -26.66
C GLY A 64 23.53 18.44 -27.07
N GLU A 65 22.96 19.63 -26.90
CA GLU A 65 21.56 19.92 -27.25
C GLU A 65 21.26 19.58 -28.73
N GLU A 66 22.28 19.66 -29.60
CA GLU A 66 22.22 19.21 -30.98
C GLU A 66 21.84 17.73 -31.15
N TYR A 67 22.11 16.84 -30.20
CA TYR A 67 21.72 15.43 -30.28
C TYR A 67 20.24 15.19 -29.95
N LEU A 68 19.60 16.12 -29.23
CA LEU A 68 18.14 16.12 -29.03
C LEU A 68 17.41 16.60 -30.27
N TRP A 69 17.99 17.56 -31.00
CA TRP A 69 17.33 18.28 -32.10
C TRP A 69 17.82 17.90 -33.49
N SER A 70 19.02 17.34 -33.64
CA SER A 70 19.58 16.90 -34.90
C SER A 70 20.22 15.52 -34.70
N MET A 71 19.68 14.48 -35.32
CA MET A 71 20.31 13.16 -35.29
C MET A 71 21.51 13.11 -36.27
N LYS A 72 22.35 14.15 -36.32
CA LYS A 72 23.58 14.16 -37.12
C LYS A 72 24.54 13.12 -36.53
N GLY A 73 24.99 12.18 -37.38
CA GLY A 73 26.07 11.24 -37.03
C GLY A 73 25.70 9.75 -36.95
N ILE A 74 24.44 9.34 -37.15
CA ILE A 74 24.07 7.91 -37.06
C ILE A 74 23.99 7.27 -38.46
N ALA A 75 25.17 6.83 -38.92
CA ALA A 75 25.44 5.84 -39.97
C ALA A 75 24.94 6.13 -41.41
N GLY A 76 25.89 6.51 -42.27
CA GLY A 76 25.96 6.16 -43.70
C GLY A 76 24.91 6.80 -44.62
N ASP A 77 25.41 7.64 -45.52
CA ASP A 77 24.73 8.34 -46.61
C ASP A 77 23.63 9.36 -46.30
N GLN A 78 23.93 10.59 -46.76
CA GLN A 78 23.19 11.84 -46.73
C GLN A 78 23.01 12.52 -45.35
N ALA A 79 23.83 13.54 -45.14
CA ALA A 79 23.60 14.58 -44.14
C ALA A 79 22.30 15.32 -44.49
N ILE A 80 21.19 14.91 -43.89
CA ILE A 80 19.92 15.63 -44.01
C ILE A 80 19.79 16.55 -42.80
N GLU A 81 19.85 17.85 -43.05
CA GLU A 81 19.57 18.89 -42.05
C GLU A 81 18.09 18.83 -41.62
N GLY A 82 17.82 18.96 -40.32
CA GLY A 82 16.44 19.09 -39.84
C GLY A 82 16.28 18.88 -38.34
N ARG A 83 15.33 19.60 -37.74
CA ARG A 83 14.99 19.55 -36.31
C ARG A 83 14.27 18.23 -35.95
N ALA A 84 14.44 17.75 -34.72
CA ALA A 84 13.64 16.65 -34.19
C ALA A 84 12.16 17.00 -34.27
N GLY A 85 11.42 16.18 -35.02
CA GLY A 85 10.02 16.40 -35.35
C GLY A 85 9.75 17.07 -36.72
N GLU A 86 10.75 17.55 -37.44
CA GLU A 86 10.64 18.02 -38.83
C GLU A 86 11.21 17.00 -39.83
N SER A 87 12.15 16.15 -39.42
CA SER A 87 12.83 15.14 -40.27
C SER A 87 12.68 13.68 -39.79
N GLY A 88 11.49 13.30 -39.32
CA GLY A 88 10.96 11.93 -39.48
C GLY A 88 11.68 10.72 -38.86
N ARG A 89 12.58 10.89 -37.87
CA ARG A 89 13.17 9.74 -37.14
C ARG A 89 12.81 9.76 -35.65
N SER A 90 12.45 8.59 -35.12
CA SER A 90 12.15 8.32 -33.70
C SER A 90 13.41 7.91 -32.94
N ALA A 91 13.46 8.19 -31.63
CA ALA A 91 14.50 7.70 -30.73
C ALA A 91 13.92 7.32 -29.36
N VAL A 92 14.66 6.51 -28.60
CA VAL A 92 14.41 6.27 -27.17
C VAL A 92 15.36 7.14 -26.36
N MET A 93 14.85 8.17 -25.69
CA MET A 93 15.63 9.00 -24.78
C MET A 93 15.64 8.36 -23.40
N VAL A 94 16.82 8.20 -22.80
CA VAL A 94 16.99 7.65 -21.46
C VAL A 94 17.60 8.70 -20.54
N GLY A 95 16.91 9.04 -19.45
CA GLY A 95 17.34 10.05 -18.47
C GLY A 95 17.61 9.47 -17.08
N ASN A 96 18.50 10.08 -16.29
CA ASN A 96 18.64 9.75 -14.88
C ASN A 96 17.46 10.30 -14.06
N HIS A 97 16.97 9.51 -13.09
CA HIS A 97 15.76 9.80 -12.34
C HIS A 97 16.06 10.10 -10.88
N GLN A 98 16.10 11.38 -10.52
CA GLN A 98 16.48 11.79 -9.17
C GLN A 98 15.27 12.04 -8.28
N SER A 99 14.25 12.76 -8.77
CA SER A 99 13.09 13.11 -7.93
C SER A 99 11.85 13.49 -8.77
N PHE A 100 10.79 13.99 -8.13
CA PHE A 100 9.66 14.58 -8.87
C PHE A 100 10.02 15.93 -9.52
N VAL A 101 11.10 16.58 -9.08
CA VAL A 101 11.59 17.87 -9.60
C VAL A 101 12.14 17.73 -11.03
N ASP A 102 12.44 16.50 -11.47
CA ASP A 102 12.91 16.20 -12.84
C ASP A 102 12.04 16.82 -13.93
N ILE A 103 10.73 16.98 -13.67
CA ILE A 103 9.80 17.61 -14.59
C ILE A 103 10.18 19.06 -14.97
N ILE A 104 10.92 19.79 -14.12
CA ILE A 104 11.41 21.14 -14.45
C ILE A 104 12.45 21.07 -15.58
N TYR A 105 13.44 20.18 -15.45
CA TYR A 105 14.50 20.07 -16.47
C TYR A 105 13.95 19.44 -17.75
N LEU A 106 13.05 18.45 -17.63
CA LEU A 106 12.30 17.94 -18.78
C LEU A 106 11.59 19.08 -19.49
N GLY A 107 10.99 20.01 -18.76
CA GLY A 107 10.42 21.24 -19.31
C GLY A 107 11.34 22.02 -20.26
N ARG A 108 12.66 22.04 -19.99
CA ARG A 108 13.68 22.72 -20.80
C ARG A 108 14.13 21.91 -22.01
N ILE A 109 14.03 20.58 -22.01
CA ILE A 109 14.67 19.75 -23.06
C ILE A 109 13.70 18.82 -23.78
N PHE A 110 12.44 18.73 -23.35
CA PHE A 110 11.50 17.76 -23.90
C PHE A 110 11.31 17.98 -25.41
N PRO A 111 11.51 16.95 -26.25
CA PRO A 111 11.47 17.11 -27.69
C PRO A 111 10.06 17.22 -28.26
N LYS A 112 9.94 17.79 -29.47
CA LYS A 112 8.71 17.74 -30.27
C LYS A 112 8.48 16.30 -30.74
N HIS A 113 7.22 15.95 -31.00
CA HIS A 113 6.81 14.59 -31.40
C HIS A 113 7.33 13.48 -30.47
N ALA A 114 7.27 13.72 -29.16
CA ALA A 114 7.69 12.75 -28.16
C ALA A 114 6.59 12.49 -27.12
N ALA A 115 6.56 11.27 -26.60
CA ALA A 115 5.71 10.87 -25.50
C ALA A 115 6.54 10.38 -24.31
N ILE A 116 6.01 10.58 -23.10
CA ILE A 116 6.63 10.07 -21.88
C ILE A 116 6.04 8.71 -21.52
N MET A 117 6.86 7.88 -20.89
CA MET A 117 6.43 6.61 -20.31
C MET A 117 6.15 6.78 -18.82
N ALA A 118 4.97 6.39 -18.36
CA ALA A 118 4.51 6.68 -17.01
C ALA A 118 3.82 5.51 -16.31
N LYS A 119 3.74 5.58 -14.98
CA LYS A 119 3.03 4.58 -14.15
C LYS A 119 1.52 4.62 -14.42
N LYS A 120 0.87 3.46 -14.62
CA LYS A 120 -0.57 3.37 -14.95
C LYS A 120 -1.47 4.09 -13.93
N GLU A 121 -1.08 4.13 -12.66
CA GLU A 121 -1.85 4.76 -11.57
C GLU A 121 -1.93 6.29 -11.72
N LEU A 122 -0.98 6.92 -12.41
CA LEU A 122 -0.98 8.37 -12.63
C LEU A 122 -2.14 8.84 -13.51
N LYS A 123 -2.76 7.93 -14.29
CA LYS A 123 -3.93 8.26 -15.14
C LYS A 123 -5.13 8.74 -14.33
N TRP A 124 -5.19 8.41 -13.04
CA TRP A 124 -6.32 8.73 -12.18
C TRP A 124 -6.16 10.06 -11.42
N LEU A 125 -4.98 10.68 -11.46
CA LEU A 125 -4.77 11.95 -10.78
C LEU A 125 -5.48 13.08 -11.56
N PRO A 126 -6.38 13.86 -10.94
CA PRO A 126 -7.05 14.97 -11.60
C PRO A 126 -6.05 16.00 -12.17
N GLY A 127 -6.37 16.57 -13.34
CA GLY A 127 -5.47 17.46 -14.08
C GLY A 127 -4.34 16.69 -14.77
N LEU A 128 -3.38 16.16 -14.00
CA LEU A 128 -2.17 15.51 -14.52
C LEU A 128 -2.51 14.28 -15.37
N GLY A 129 -3.32 13.36 -14.83
CA GLY A 129 -3.73 12.13 -15.53
C GLY A 129 -4.57 12.41 -16.77
N TRP A 130 -5.45 13.42 -16.70
CA TRP A 130 -6.28 13.85 -17.83
C TRP A 130 -5.42 14.42 -18.98
N PHE A 131 -4.46 15.27 -18.68
CA PHE A 131 -3.49 15.76 -19.67
C PHE A 131 -2.68 14.61 -20.28
N MET A 132 -2.17 13.69 -19.44
CA MET A 132 -1.35 12.57 -19.90
C MET A 132 -2.11 11.65 -20.88
N LEU A 133 -3.43 11.46 -20.68
CA LEU A 133 -4.29 10.74 -21.62
C LEU A 133 -4.44 11.50 -22.96
N LEU A 134 -4.59 12.83 -22.91
CA LEU A 134 -4.69 13.66 -24.12
C LEU A 134 -3.37 13.71 -24.91
N SER A 135 -2.23 13.69 -24.21
CA SER A 135 -0.89 13.86 -24.79
C SER A 135 -0.28 12.59 -25.41
N GLY A 136 -0.98 11.45 -25.35
CA GLY A 136 -0.49 10.18 -25.89
C GLY A 136 0.60 9.51 -25.04
N THR A 137 0.59 9.77 -23.72
CA THR A 137 1.50 9.12 -22.76
C THR A 137 1.34 7.60 -22.80
N VAL A 138 2.45 6.87 -22.73
CA VAL A 138 2.46 5.41 -22.63
C VAL A 138 2.38 5.00 -21.16
N PHE A 139 1.23 4.48 -20.74
CA PHE A 139 1.02 4.00 -19.38
C PHE A 139 1.47 2.54 -19.22
N ILE A 140 2.31 2.28 -18.22
CA ILE A 140 2.83 0.94 -17.92
C ILE A 140 2.35 0.46 -16.56
N ASN A 141 1.87 -0.78 -16.54
CA ASN A 141 1.63 -1.52 -15.32
C ASN A 141 2.90 -2.25 -14.86
N ARG A 142 3.69 -1.61 -14.00
CA ARG A 142 4.96 -2.16 -13.51
C ARG A 142 4.80 -3.38 -12.58
N GLY A 143 3.59 -3.64 -12.08
CA GLY A 143 3.29 -4.80 -11.23
C GLY A 143 2.84 -6.05 -12.00
N ASN A 144 2.75 -5.99 -13.34
CA ASN A 144 2.36 -7.12 -14.18
C ASN A 144 3.24 -7.14 -15.43
N ASN A 145 4.22 -8.05 -15.45
CA ASN A 145 5.21 -8.14 -16.53
C ASN A 145 4.57 -8.37 -17.91
N ARG A 146 3.54 -9.22 -18.02
CA ARG A 146 2.84 -9.44 -19.30
C ARG A 146 2.20 -8.16 -19.83
N SER A 147 1.52 -7.41 -18.95
CA SER A 147 0.93 -6.12 -19.31
C SER A 147 1.98 -5.07 -19.63
N ALA A 148 3.11 -5.05 -18.92
CA ALA A 148 4.21 -4.12 -19.19
C ALA A 148 4.83 -4.40 -20.57
N VAL A 149 5.11 -5.67 -20.88
CA VAL A 149 5.64 -6.09 -22.19
C VAL A 149 4.66 -5.72 -23.30
N ALA A 150 3.35 -6.00 -23.15
CA ALA A 150 2.35 -5.62 -24.14
C ALA A 150 2.29 -4.09 -24.39
N SER A 151 2.35 -3.29 -23.33
CA SER A 151 2.41 -1.82 -23.44
C SER A 151 3.69 -1.34 -24.14
N MET A 152 4.82 -2.00 -23.90
CA MET A 152 6.09 -1.71 -24.57
C MET A 152 6.04 -2.08 -26.06
N THR A 153 5.49 -3.24 -26.40
CA THR A 153 5.31 -3.67 -27.79
C THR A 153 4.43 -2.69 -28.56
N GLN A 154 3.29 -2.29 -27.98
CA GLN A 154 2.39 -1.31 -28.59
C GLN A 154 3.08 0.05 -28.78
N ALA A 155 3.90 0.46 -27.81
CA ALA A 155 4.67 1.69 -27.90
C ALA A 155 5.69 1.63 -29.04
N GLY A 156 6.35 0.48 -29.25
CA GLY A 156 7.28 0.27 -30.37
C GLY A 156 6.60 0.34 -31.73
N GLU A 157 5.41 -0.23 -31.86
CA GLU A 157 4.58 -0.08 -33.07
C GLU A 157 4.18 1.38 -33.32
N ASP A 158 3.78 2.10 -32.26
CA ASP A 158 3.44 3.52 -32.34
C ASP A 158 4.66 4.38 -32.72
N MET A 159 5.84 4.07 -32.21
CA MET A 159 7.09 4.71 -32.63
C MET A 159 7.32 4.53 -34.13
N LYS A 160 7.16 3.33 -34.68
CA LYS A 160 7.32 3.07 -36.12
C LYS A 160 6.26 3.77 -36.97
N ARG A 161 4.98 3.64 -36.58
CA ARG A 161 3.83 4.12 -37.36
C ARG A 161 3.67 5.63 -37.30
N LYS A 162 3.77 6.22 -36.11
CA LYS A 162 3.49 7.64 -35.85
C LYS A 162 4.76 8.49 -35.80
N ARG A 163 5.94 7.88 -35.96
CA ARG A 163 7.27 8.53 -35.89
C ARG A 163 7.44 9.35 -34.60
N ILE A 164 6.98 8.79 -33.48
CA ILE A 164 7.11 9.40 -32.15
C ILE A 164 8.38 8.91 -31.45
N SER A 165 9.02 9.78 -30.69
CA SER A 165 10.10 9.42 -29.76
C SER A 165 9.54 9.12 -28.38
N LEU A 166 10.26 8.34 -27.57
CA LEU A 166 9.86 8.03 -26.20
C LEU A 166 10.90 8.48 -25.18
N TRP A 167 10.43 9.15 -24.14
CA TRP A 167 11.24 9.47 -22.96
C TRP A 167 11.03 8.43 -21.86
N ILE A 168 12.12 7.81 -21.40
CA ILE A 168 12.11 6.75 -20.39
C ILE A 168 13.16 7.02 -19.31
N PHE A 169 12.79 6.75 -18.06
CA PHE A 169 13.73 6.68 -16.94
C PHE A 169 14.07 5.21 -16.68
N PRO A 170 15.25 4.70 -17.13
CA PRO A 170 15.55 3.27 -17.13
C PRO A 170 15.76 2.70 -15.73
N GLU A 171 16.10 3.50 -14.73
CA GLU A 171 16.20 3.10 -13.31
C GLU A 171 14.86 2.58 -12.76
N GLY A 172 13.73 3.06 -13.32
CA GLY A 172 12.38 2.67 -12.91
C GLY A 172 11.93 3.25 -11.56
N THR A 173 12.84 3.65 -10.69
CA THR A 173 12.58 4.38 -9.43
C THR A 173 13.42 5.65 -9.38
N ARG A 174 13.11 6.53 -8.43
CA ARG A 174 13.86 7.76 -8.18
C ARG A 174 15.00 7.46 -7.22
N TYR A 175 16.17 8.02 -7.48
CA TYR A 175 17.34 7.91 -6.62
C TYR A 175 17.93 9.31 -6.38
N LEU A 176 17.68 9.84 -5.18
CA LEU A 176 18.21 11.13 -4.74
C LEU A 176 19.22 10.88 -3.62
N SER A 177 20.50 11.03 -3.95
CA SER A 177 21.64 10.86 -3.04
C SER A 177 22.58 12.05 -3.11
N GLU A 178 23.35 12.25 -2.04
CA GLU A 178 24.42 13.25 -2.04
C GLU A 178 25.54 12.88 -3.01
N GLU A 179 25.84 11.60 -3.11
CA GLU A 179 26.81 11.07 -4.07
C GLU A 179 26.17 10.93 -5.46
N PRO A 180 26.89 11.29 -6.55
CA PRO A 180 26.41 11.12 -7.91
C PRO A 180 26.49 9.65 -8.35
N ASP A 181 25.37 8.92 -8.24
CA ASP A 181 25.29 7.52 -8.69
C ASP A 181 23.94 7.24 -9.40
N LEU A 182 23.86 6.09 -10.08
CA LEU A 182 22.70 5.62 -10.86
C LEU A 182 22.32 4.19 -10.48
N LEU A 183 21.02 3.96 -10.26
CA LEU A 183 20.49 2.61 -10.04
C LEU A 183 20.68 1.72 -11.28
N PRO A 184 20.64 0.38 -11.12
CA PRO A 184 20.66 -0.55 -12.25
C PRO A 184 19.54 -0.26 -13.25
N PHE A 185 19.87 -0.27 -14.54
CA PHE A 185 18.92 0.02 -15.60
C PHE A 185 18.04 -1.19 -15.94
N LYS A 186 16.72 -0.95 -16.01
CA LYS A 186 15.77 -1.93 -16.53
C LYS A 186 15.91 -2.06 -18.04
N LYS A 187 15.92 -3.30 -18.53
CA LYS A 187 16.15 -3.66 -19.93
C LYS A 187 15.03 -3.22 -20.90
N GLY A 188 13.85 -2.84 -20.40
CA GLY A 188 12.68 -2.55 -21.23
C GLY A 188 12.90 -1.46 -22.29
N ALA A 189 13.53 -0.35 -21.93
CA ALA A 189 13.84 0.74 -22.86
C ALA A 189 14.74 0.29 -24.02
N PHE A 190 15.70 -0.58 -23.70
CA PHE A 190 16.71 -1.11 -24.61
C PHE A 190 16.12 -2.16 -25.55
N TYR A 191 15.28 -3.06 -25.04
CA TYR A 191 14.49 -3.97 -25.87
C TYR A 191 13.63 -3.21 -26.87
N LEU A 192 12.96 -2.15 -26.42
CA LEU A 192 12.14 -1.31 -27.29
C LEU A 192 12.97 -0.64 -28.39
N ALA A 193 14.15 -0.11 -28.06
CA ALA A 193 15.03 0.53 -29.02
C ALA A 193 15.52 -0.45 -30.09
N VAL A 194 15.96 -1.64 -29.68
CA VAL A 194 16.42 -2.72 -30.57
C VAL A 194 15.28 -3.24 -31.44
N GLN A 195 14.12 -3.57 -30.85
CA GLN A 195 12.93 -4.04 -31.59
C GLN A 195 12.41 -2.99 -32.59
N SER A 196 12.55 -1.71 -32.25
CA SER A 196 12.10 -0.61 -33.09
C SER A 196 13.13 -0.17 -34.12
N GLY A 197 14.39 -0.63 -34.01
CA GLY A 197 15.50 -0.21 -34.87
C GLY A 197 15.82 1.29 -34.74
N VAL A 198 15.54 1.88 -33.57
CA VAL A 198 15.72 3.31 -33.29
C VAL A 198 16.91 3.51 -32.34
N PRO A 199 17.64 4.62 -32.46
CA PRO A 199 18.78 4.88 -31.57
C PRO A 199 18.34 5.21 -30.14
N ILE A 200 19.25 5.03 -29.21
CA ILE A 200 19.12 5.45 -27.81
C ILE A 200 19.83 6.78 -27.63
N VAL A 201 19.20 7.77 -27.00
CA VAL A 201 19.81 9.07 -26.69
C VAL A 201 19.93 9.20 -25.17
N PRO A 202 21.13 9.03 -24.59
CA PRO A 202 21.33 9.21 -23.16
C PRO A 202 21.34 10.69 -22.77
N VAL A 203 20.61 11.04 -21.72
CA VAL A 203 20.53 12.40 -21.19
C VAL A 203 20.82 12.41 -19.70
N VAL A 204 21.83 13.16 -19.29
CA VAL A 204 22.30 13.20 -17.91
C VAL A 204 22.08 14.59 -17.34
N CYS A 205 21.24 14.70 -16.32
CA CYS A 205 21.10 15.90 -15.50
C CYS A 205 22.04 15.80 -14.30
N GLN A 206 22.81 16.86 -14.05
CA GLN A 206 23.71 17.00 -12.91
C GLN A 206 23.02 16.61 -11.58
N ASN A 207 23.78 16.04 -10.63
CA ASN A 207 23.26 15.76 -9.30
C ASN A 207 22.83 17.07 -8.63
N TYR A 208 21.53 17.20 -8.36
CA TYR A 208 20.95 18.42 -7.81
C TYR A 208 20.64 18.34 -6.32
N HIS A 209 21.17 17.34 -5.60
CA HIS A 209 20.99 17.19 -4.15
C HIS A 209 21.37 18.46 -3.36
N HIS A 210 22.36 19.20 -3.87
CA HIS A 210 22.80 20.49 -3.31
C HIS A 210 21.73 21.61 -3.41
N LEU A 211 20.80 21.52 -4.36
CA LEU A 211 19.64 22.42 -4.50
C LEU A 211 18.37 21.84 -3.87
N PHE A 212 18.16 20.53 -3.96
CA PHE A 212 16.95 19.86 -3.47
C PHE A 212 17.27 18.50 -2.83
N ASP A 213 16.93 18.31 -1.55
CA ASP A 213 17.17 17.08 -0.79
C ASP A 213 15.87 16.39 -0.30
N GLY A 214 14.71 16.92 -0.68
CA GLY A 214 13.40 16.41 -0.28
C GLY A 214 13.01 16.60 1.20
N ARG A 215 13.86 17.19 2.04
CA ARG A 215 13.61 17.34 3.49
C ARG A 215 13.82 18.76 4.01
N THR A 216 14.91 19.41 3.62
CA THR A 216 15.36 20.68 4.22
C THR A 216 15.79 21.74 3.22
N ARG A 217 16.10 21.36 1.98
CA ARG A 217 16.64 22.24 0.95
C ARG A 217 15.77 22.24 -0.30
N PHE A 218 15.44 23.45 -0.75
CA PHE A 218 14.86 23.70 -2.07
C PHE A 218 15.32 25.09 -2.55
N LYS A 219 16.56 25.19 -3.03
CA LYS A 219 17.21 26.46 -3.40
C LYS A 219 17.06 26.75 -4.90
N ALA A 220 17.24 28.01 -5.28
CA ALA A 220 17.34 28.42 -6.67
C ALA A 220 18.78 28.14 -7.14
N GLY A 221 18.98 27.93 -8.44
CA GLY A 221 20.30 27.61 -8.98
C GLY A 221 20.28 27.31 -10.47
N THR A 222 21.48 27.09 -11.02
CA THR A 222 21.69 26.65 -12.39
C THR A 222 22.19 25.21 -12.35
N LEU A 223 21.59 24.34 -13.15
CA LEU A 223 22.01 22.94 -13.31
C LEU A 223 22.48 22.68 -14.73
N ARG A 224 23.46 21.81 -14.87
CA ARG A 224 23.95 21.37 -16.18
C ARG A 224 23.27 20.07 -16.61
N ILE A 225 22.98 19.98 -17.91
CA ILE A 225 22.44 18.80 -18.55
C ILE A 225 23.37 18.45 -19.71
N LYS A 226 23.84 17.21 -19.77
CA LYS A 226 24.67 16.71 -20.86
C LYS A 226 23.89 15.66 -21.63
N VAL A 227 23.67 15.90 -22.91
CA VAL A 227 23.09 14.94 -23.85
C VAL A 227 24.25 14.23 -24.53
N LEU A 228 24.30 12.91 -24.43
CA LEU A 228 25.36 12.10 -25.02
C LEU A 228 25.06 11.76 -26.48
N PRO A 229 26.09 11.47 -27.29
CA PRO A 229 25.91 11.01 -28.67
C PRO A 229 24.94 9.82 -28.75
N PRO A 230 24.03 9.80 -29.73
CA PRO A 230 23.08 8.70 -29.87
C PRO A 230 23.77 7.35 -30.15
N ILE A 231 23.29 6.30 -29.49
CA ILE A 231 23.79 4.93 -29.63
C ILE A 231 22.95 4.22 -30.69
N SER A 232 23.60 3.74 -31.76
CA SER A 232 22.95 2.99 -32.83
C SER A 232 22.53 1.60 -32.34
N THR A 233 21.30 1.20 -32.68
CA THR A 233 20.78 -0.16 -32.46
C THR A 233 20.78 -1.02 -33.73
N LYS A 234 21.29 -0.49 -34.85
CA LYS A 234 21.36 -1.24 -36.12
C LYS A 234 22.22 -2.49 -35.95
N GLY A 235 21.69 -3.63 -36.36
CA GLY A 235 22.39 -4.92 -36.30
C GLY A 235 22.40 -5.59 -34.92
N LEU A 236 21.82 -4.95 -33.89
CA LEU A 236 21.68 -5.55 -32.56
C LEU A 236 20.45 -6.44 -32.50
N THR A 237 20.53 -7.46 -31.65
CA THR A 237 19.48 -8.44 -31.39
C THR A 237 19.08 -8.44 -29.91
N ALA A 238 18.06 -9.22 -29.56
CA ALA A 238 17.56 -9.32 -28.19
C ALA A 238 18.62 -9.80 -27.17
N SER A 239 19.65 -10.55 -27.60
CA SER A 239 20.75 -11.02 -26.75
C SER A 239 21.74 -9.92 -26.39
N ASP A 240 21.83 -8.85 -27.18
CA ASP A 240 22.78 -7.75 -26.97
C ASP A 240 22.25 -6.71 -25.95
N VAL A 241 20.96 -6.79 -25.62
CA VAL A 241 20.27 -5.82 -24.75
C VAL A 241 20.86 -5.70 -23.34
N PRO A 242 21.24 -6.79 -22.63
CA PRO A 242 21.87 -6.67 -21.31
C PRO A 242 23.17 -5.86 -21.35
N PHE A 243 24.01 -6.10 -22.37
CA PHE A 243 25.27 -5.38 -22.56
C PHE A 243 25.01 -3.91 -22.91
N LEU A 244 24.09 -3.65 -23.85
CA LEU A 244 23.72 -2.29 -24.25
C LEU A 244 23.19 -1.46 -23.07
N ALA A 245 22.40 -2.07 -22.18
CA ALA A 245 21.88 -1.40 -20.99
C ALA A 245 23.00 -1.02 -20.01
N GLU A 246 23.95 -1.93 -19.75
CA GLU A 246 25.04 -1.68 -18.82
C GLU A 246 26.06 -0.67 -19.37
N GLU A 247 26.41 -0.75 -20.66
CA GLU A 247 27.30 0.23 -21.29
C GLU A 247 26.66 1.63 -21.32
N THR A 248 25.36 1.72 -21.58
CA THR A 248 24.64 2.99 -21.48
C THR A 248 24.66 3.54 -20.06
N ARG A 249 24.49 2.69 -19.05
CA ARG A 249 24.59 3.09 -17.63
C ARG A 249 25.97 3.62 -17.30
N LYS A 250 27.05 2.92 -17.69
CA LYS A 250 28.43 3.36 -17.46
C LYS A 250 28.72 4.72 -18.09
N MET A 251 28.31 4.94 -19.35
CA MET A 251 28.47 6.22 -20.02
C MET A 251 27.71 7.35 -19.31
N MET A 252 26.48 7.08 -18.87
CA MET A 252 25.68 8.06 -18.12
C MET A 252 26.26 8.36 -16.74
N LEU A 253 26.79 7.34 -16.04
CA LEU A 253 27.41 7.49 -14.73
C LEU A 253 28.69 8.34 -14.81
N SER A 254 29.57 8.03 -15.76
CA SER A 254 30.80 8.82 -15.98
C SER A 254 30.48 10.28 -16.31
N ALA A 255 29.46 10.53 -17.14
CA ALA A 255 29.01 11.89 -17.41
C ALA A 255 28.38 12.58 -16.19
N LEU A 256 27.68 11.83 -15.32
CA LEU A 256 27.10 12.35 -14.08
C LEU A 256 28.19 12.77 -13.08
N GLU A 257 29.23 11.95 -12.94
CA GLU A 257 30.40 12.24 -12.12
C GLU A 257 31.15 13.47 -12.63
N GLU A 258 31.38 13.58 -13.95
CA GLU A 258 31.99 14.74 -14.59
C GLU A 258 31.20 16.04 -14.33
N LEU A 259 29.88 15.99 -14.50
CA LEU A 259 28.98 17.12 -14.24
C LEU A 259 28.92 17.50 -12.76
N SER A 260 29.14 16.55 -11.86
CA SER A 260 29.05 16.76 -10.41
C SER A 260 30.40 17.11 -9.78
N SER A 261 31.50 17.05 -10.54
CA SER A 261 32.84 17.42 -10.10
C SER A 261 33.07 18.95 -10.11
N PRO A 262 33.72 19.54 -9.09
CA PRO A 262 33.95 21.00 -9.01
C PRO A 262 34.84 21.63 -10.10
N LEU A 263 35.45 20.83 -10.99
CA LEU A 263 36.55 21.27 -11.86
C LEU A 263 36.15 21.84 -13.23
N SER A 264 34.86 21.92 -13.57
CA SER A 264 34.41 22.35 -14.90
C SER A 264 33.82 23.76 -14.90
N VAL A 265 34.64 24.76 -14.56
CA VAL A 265 34.37 26.18 -14.87
C VAL A 265 35.40 26.65 -15.91
N LYS A 266 34.96 26.90 -17.15
CA LYS A 266 35.78 27.67 -18.12
C LYS A 266 35.84 29.13 -17.64
N PRO A 267 37.02 29.78 -17.57
CA PRO A 267 37.11 31.15 -17.06
C PRO A 267 36.52 32.14 -18.08
N ILE A 268 35.60 32.99 -17.61
CA ILE A 268 35.24 34.23 -18.30
C ILE A 268 36.24 35.30 -17.85
N SER A 269 36.71 36.06 -18.83
CA SER A 269 37.72 37.12 -18.76
C SER A 269 37.47 38.16 -17.64
N GLN A 270 38.59 38.60 -17.06
CA GLN A 270 38.75 39.60 -16.00
C GLN A 270 37.97 40.92 -16.21
N SER A 271 37.40 41.44 -15.13
CA SER A 271 37.47 42.89 -14.83
C SER A 271 37.38 43.15 -13.31
N SER A 272 38.47 43.72 -12.79
CA SER A 272 38.60 44.59 -11.60
C SER A 272 37.95 44.21 -10.25
N SER A 273 38.82 43.93 -9.29
CA SER A 273 38.65 44.04 -7.83
C SER A 273 38.20 45.46 -7.37
N PRO A 274 37.74 45.64 -6.10
CA PRO A 274 38.65 45.67 -4.96
C PRO A 274 38.20 44.89 -3.71
N THR A 275 39.20 44.35 -3.03
CA THR A 275 39.28 43.81 -1.66
C THR A 275 39.14 44.93 -0.59
N PRO A 276 39.35 44.68 0.72
CA PRO A 276 39.00 43.58 1.64
C PRO A 276 38.28 44.16 2.89
N LEU A 277 38.02 43.34 3.93
CA LEU A 277 38.40 43.71 5.31
C LEU A 277 38.24 42.51 6.26
N LEU A 278 39.40 42.01 6.70
CA LEU A 278 39.78 41.58 8.06
C LEU A 278 38.69 40.93 8.94
N ALA A 279 38.82 39.67 9.36
CA ALA A 279 39.82 39.09 10.27
C ALA A 279 39.11 38.69 11.57
N GLY A 280 39.45 37.51 12.10
CA GLY A 280 38.91 37.06 13.38
C GLY A 280 39.09 35.56 13.57
N GLU A 281 40.35 35.14 13.68
CA GLU A 281 40.73 33.84 14.19
C GLU A 281 40.08 33.55 15.56
N ARG A 282 39.72 32.29 15.81
CA ARG A 282 40.34 31.48 16.89
C ARG A 282 39.86 30.03 16.84
N GLN A 283 40.82 29.15 16.51
CA GLN A 283 41.22 27.93 17.24
C GLN A 283 40.47 27.69 18.57
N ARG A 284 40.13 26.47 19.02
CA ARG A 284 40.82 25.17 18.93
C ARG A 284 39.93 24.12 19.67
N THR A 285 40.02 22.84 19.25
CA THR A 285 40.13 21.58 20.05
C THR A 285 39.29 21.41 21.33
N SER A 286 38.78 20.25 21.76
CA SER A 286 39.02 18.80 21.61
C SER A 286 37.83 18.12 22.32
N GLY A 287 37.33 16.95 21.94
CA GLY A 287 37.94 15.65 22.25
C GLY A 287 37.21 14.94 23.39
N TYR A 288 37.10 13.62 23.24
CA TYR A 288 36.63 12.59 24.18
C TYR A 288 35.11 12.48 24.49
N GLN A 289 34.55 11.34 24.87
CA GLN A 289 34.58 9.92 24.49
C GLN A 289 33.50 9.25 25.38
N SER A 290 33.00 8.11 24.95
CA SER A 290 32.04 7.21 25.64
C SER A 290 32.33 6.92 27.12
N THR A 291 31.26 6.68 27.90
CA THR A 291 31.10 5.47 28.73
C THR A 291 29.62 5.13 28.96
N MET A 292 29.34 3.82 28.98
CA MET A 292 28.14 3.17 29.51
C MET A 292 28.07 3.33 31.04
N ASP A 293 26.88 3.27 31.63
CA ASP A 293 26.52 2.16 32.53
C ASP A 293 25.06 2.21 33.02
N ASP A 294 24.59 0.99 33.28
CA ASP A 294 23.37 0.46 33.90
C ASP A 294 22.56 1.29 34.92
N ALA A 295 21.24 1.09 34.88
CA ALA A 295 20.40 0.98 36.09
C ALA A 295 19.09 0.20 35.83
N SER A 296 19.09 -1.06 36.27
CA SER A 296 18.04 -1.83 36.94
C SER A 296 16.55 -1.40 36.85
N LEU A 297 15.72 -2.32 36.34
CA LEU A 297 14.27 -2.38 36.53
C LEU A 297 13.88 -3.66 37.28
N GLN A 298 13.48 -3.52 38.54
CA GLN A 298 12.58 -4.42 39.27
C GLN A 298 11.21 -3.72 39.28
N GLY A 299 10.03 -4.33 39.20
CA GLY A 299 9.58 -5.71 39.26
C GLY A 299 8.12 -5.63 39.74
N ALA A 300 7.16 -6.15 38.98
CA ALA A 300 5.79 -6.42 39.45
C ALA A 300 5.10 -7.39 38.47
N VAL A 301 5.29 -8.68 38.73
CA VAL A 301 4.56 -9.78 38.08
C VAL A 301 3.32 -10.03 38.95
N VAL A 302 2.14 -9.77 38.42
CA VAL A 302 0.87 -10.24 39.01
C VAL A 302 0.42 -11.45 38.20
N GLY A 303 0.53 -12.62 38.82
CA GLY A 303 0.02 -13.87 38.29
C GLY A 303 -1.50 -13.94 38.38
N ALA A 304 -2.13 -14.40 37.31
CA ALA A 304 -3.48 -14.94 37.34
C ALA A 304 -3.41 -16.39 36.83
N GLY A 305 -3.64 -17.33 37.74
CA GLY A 305 -3.57 -18.77 37.49
C GLY A 305 -4.69 -19.26 36.58
N VAL A 306 -4.31 -20.19 35.70
CA VAL A 306 -5.21 -20.99 34.87
C VAL A 306 -5.63 -22.20 35.71
N GLY A 307 -6.89 -22.24 36.12
CA GLY A 307 -7.51 -23.42 36.72
C GLY A 307 -8.26 -24.20 35.65
N ALA A 308 -7.75 -25.39 35.33
CA ALA A 308 -8.45 -26.40 34.55
C ALA A 308 -9.52 -27.09 35.42
N GLY A 309 -10.73 -27.20 34.90
CA GLY A 309 -11.82 -27.98 35.48
C GLY A 309 -12.66 -28.55 34.36
N VAL A 310 -12.49 -29.83 34.10
CA VAL A 310 -13.34 -30.66 33.24
C VAL A 310 -14.60 -30.97 34.03
N ASP A 311 -15.77 -30.69 33.47
CA ASP A 311 -16.97 -31.45 33.81
C ASP A 311 -17.92 -31.56 32.61
N SER A 312 -18.36 -32.79 32.40
CA SER A 312 -19.22 -33.29 31.34
C SER A 312 -20.69 -32.90 31.54
N GLY A 313 -21.37 -32.53 30.46
CA GLY A 313 -22.83 -32.38 30.47
C GLY A 313 -23.36 -31.75 29.19
N ALA A 314 -23.74 -32.58 28.22
CA ALA A 314 -24.63 -32.19 27.15
C ALA A 314 -26.05 -32.09 27.73
N ASP A 315 -26.61 -30.89 27.87
CA ASP A 315 -27.86 -30.43 27.22
C ASP A 315 -28.27 -29.02 27.68
N GLU A 316 -28.94 -28.31 26.78
CA GLU A 316 -29.83 -27.15 26.97
C GLU A 316 -29.45 -25.97 27.90
N GLY A 317 -29.21 -24.80 27.28
CA GLY A 317 -29.26 -23.51 27.99
C GLY A 317 -28.75 -22.33 27.17
N ALA A 318 -29.50 -21.88 26.16
CA ALA A 318 -29.25 -20.59 25.52
C ALA A 318 -29.37 -19.48 26.59
N LYS A 319 -28.24 -19.00 27.11
CA LYS A 319 -28.20 -17.88 28.05
C LYS A 319 -28.93 -16.68 27.42
N ASN A 320 -29.90 -16.17 28.17
CA ASN A 320 -30.86 -15.13 27.75
C ASN A 320 -30.18 -13.75 27.66
N GLY A 321 -29.25 -13.57 26.71
CA GLY A 321 -28.55 -12.31 26.44
C GLY A 321 -29.40 -11.32 25.64
N ARG A 322 -29.17 -10.01 25.84
CA ARG A 322 -29.82 -8.96 25.05
C ARG A 322 -29.51 -9.15 23.56
N ARG A 323 -30.54 -9.20 22.73
CA ARG A 323 -30.39 -9.23 21.26
C ARG A 323 -30.11 -7.82 20.75
N TYR A 324 -29.22 -7.71 19.78
CA TYR A 324 -28.80 -6.44 19.17
C TYR A 324 -29.10 -6.45 17.67
N SER A 325 -29.40 -5.28 17.13
CA SER A 325 -29.40 -5.02 15.69
C SER A 325 -28.11 -4.31 15.29
N ILE A 326 -27.26 -5.01 14.54
CA ILE A 326 -25.86 -4.64 14.29
C ILE A 326 -25.63 -4.39 12.79
N ALA A 327 -25.02 -3.26 12.45
CA ALA A 327 -24.48 -3.01 11.12
C ALA A 327 -22.96 -3.08 11.14
N MET A 328 -22.39 -4.10 10.50
CA MET A 328 -20.97 -4.18 10.25
C MET A 328 -20.61 -3.33 9.03
N VAL A 329 -19.69 -2.38 9.18
CA VAL A 329 -19.35 -1.44 8.10
C VAL A 329 -17.86 -1.53 7.76
N SER A 330 -17.55 -1.84 6.50
CA SER A 330 -16.18 -1.83 6.01
C SER A 330 -16.12 -1.71 4.49
N ASP A 331 -15.03 -1.12 3.99
CA ASP A 331 -14.63 -1.20 2.59
C ASP A 331 -14.21 -2.63 2.19
N PHE A 332 -13.74 -3.42 3.17
CA PHE A 332 -13.22 -4.75 2.93
C PHE A 332 -14.30 -5.79 3.24
N PHE A 333 -14.98 -6.28 2.20
CA PHE A 333 -15.90 -7.40 2.33
C PHE A 333 -15.95 -8.25 1.05
N LEU A 334 -16.62 -9.41 1.11
CA LEU A 334 -16.80 -10.32 -0.03
C LEU A 334 -17.37 -9.58 -1.25
N PRO A 335 -16.93 -9.86 -2.49
CA PRO A 335 -16.30 -11.10 -2.96
C PRO A 335 -14.77 -11.15 -2.82
N VAL A 336 -14.15 -10.04 -2.41
CA VAL A 336 -12.70 -10.03 -2.19
C VAL A 336 -12.41 -10.91 -0.98
N VAL A 337 -11.42 -11.78 -1.10
CA VAL A 337 -11.03 -12.70 -0.03
C VAL A 337 -9.76 -12.18 0.61
N GLY A 338 -9.81 -12.04 1.93
CA GLY A 338 -8.70 -11.62 2.78
C GLY A 338 -9.04 -11.85 4.25
N GLY A 339 -8.09 -11.55 5.12
CA GLY A 339 -8.23 -11.80 6.55
C GLY A 339 -9.34 -10.96 7.21
N VAL A 340 -9.51 -9.70 6.78
CA VAL A 340 -10.56 -8.81 7.32
C VAL A 340 -11.93 -9.24 6.82
N GLU A 341 -12.05 -9.54 5.53
CA GLU A 341 -13.28 -9.98 4.89
C GLU A 341 -13.78 -11.30 5.51
N GLY A 342 -12.87 -12.26 5.71
CA GLY A 342 -13.15 -13.52 6.37
C GLY A 342 -13.54 -13.35 7.84
N HIS A 343 -12.91 -12.41 8.56
CA HIS A 343 -13.25 -12.08 9.93
C HIS A 343 -14.68 -11.53 10.04
N ILE A 344 -15.02 -10.49 9.26
CA ILE A 344 -16.35 -9.87 9.29
C ILE A 344 -17.42 -10.90 8.94
N TYR A 345 -17.17 -11.74 7.93
CA TYR A 345 -18.10 -12.81 7.55
C TYR A 345 -18.31 -13.81 8.69
N SER A 346 -17.24 -14.35 9.26
CA SER A 346 -17.33 -15.41 10.28
C SER A 346 -17.92 -14.90 11.59
N LEU A 347 -17.50 -13.72 12.05
CA LEU A 347 -18.08 -13.04 13.21
C LEU A 347 -19.56 -12.72 12.98
N GLY A 348 -19.92 -12.22 11.79
CA GLY A 348 -21.30 -11.90 11.45
C GLY A 348 -22.22 -13.12 11.50
N ILE A 349 -21.78 -14.25 10.94
CA ILE A 349 -22.52 -15.51 10.99
C ILE A 349 -22.66 -16.02 12.43
N GLU A 350 -21.60 -15.94 13.24
CA GLU A 350 -21.63 -16.44 14.61
C GLU A 350 -22.54 -15.59 15.52
N LEU A 351 -22.52 -14.27 15.36
CA LEU A 351 -23.45 -13.37 16.04
C LEU A 351 -24.91 -13.63 15.61
N MET A 352 -25.15 -13.96 14.33
CA MET A 352 -26.48 -14.39 13.89
C MET A 352 -26.92 -15.70 14.54
N ARG A 353 -26.03 -16.68 14.69
CA ARG A 353 -26.33 -17.95 15.39
C ARG A 353 -26.68 -17.72 16.85
N ARG A 354 -26.05 -16.75 17.50
CA ARG A 354 -26.34 -16.29 18.86
C ARG A 354 -27.62 -15.47 18.98
N GLY A 355 -28.32 -15.21 17.86
CA GLY A 355 -29.64 -14.60 17.84
C GLY A 355 -29.66 -13.09 17.58
N HIS A 356 -28.51 -12.47 17.28
CA HIS A 356 -28.44 -11.07 16.88
C HIS A 356 -28.88 -10.88 15.42
N ARG A 357 -29.40 -9.69 15.11
CA ARG A 357 -29.64 -9.29 13.72
C ARG A 357 -28.39 -8.60 13.20
N VAL A 358 -27.77 -9.15 12.16
CA VAL A 358 -26.53 -8.60 11.58
C VAL A 358 -26.74 -8.27 10.11
N ILE A 359 -26.32 -7.08 9.72
CA ILE A 359 -26.18 -6.67 8.31
C ILE A 359 -24.76 -6.21 8.05
N VAL A 360 -24.35 -6.24 6.79
CA VAL A 360 -23.07 -5.67 6.34
C VAL A 360 -23.32 -4.51 5.38
N ILE A 361 -22.56 -3.43 5.51
CA ILE A 361 -22.56 -2.28 4.59
C ILE A 361 -21.16 -2.13 4.00
N THR A 362 -21.07 -2.13 2.67
CA THR A 362 -19.81 -2.04 1.95
C THR A 362 -19.99 -1.31 0.60
N HIS A 363 -18.89 -1.07 -0.11
CA HIS A 363 -18.90 -0.40 -1.41
C HIS A 363 -19.25 -1.36 -2.55
N HIS A 364 -19.45 -0.83 -3.75
CA HIS A 364 -19.79 -1.63 -4.93
C HIS A 364 -18.59 -2.49 -5.37
N HIS A 365 -18.85 -3.74 -5.76
CA HIS A 365 -17.88 -4.57 -6.46
C HIS A 365 -18.40 -4.89 -7.88
N PRO A 366 -17.52 -5.16 -8.86
CA PRO A 366 -17.95 -5.62 -10.17
C PRO A 366 -18.94 -6.79 -10.05
N GLY A 367 -20.16 -6.61 -10.55
CA GLY A 367 -21.23 -7.60 -10.48
C GLY A 367 -22.01 -7.67 -9.15
N ARG A 368 -21.69 -6.83 -8.16
CA ARG A 368 -22.42 -6.71 -6.88
C ARG A 368 -22.75 -5.24 -6.57
N LEU A 369 -24.01 -4.90 -6.79
CA LEU A 369 -24.64 -3.63 -6.42
C LEU A 369 -25.98 -3.92 -5.71
N GLY A 370 -26.38 -3.04 -4.80
CA GLY A 370 -27.66 -3.14 -4.08
C GLY A 370 -27.63 -4.13 -2.92
N ILE A 371 -28.80 -4.67 -2.57
CA ILE A 371 -28.94 -5.58 -1.43
C ILE A 371 -28.76 -7.02 -1.90
N ARG A 372 -27.92 -7.80 -1.21
CA ARG A 372 -27.70 -9.22 -1.48
C ARG A 372 -27.69 -10.04 -0.21
N HIS A 373 -27.98 -11.33 -0.33
CA HIS A 373 -27.82 -12.29 0.77
C HIS A 373 -26.63 -13.20 0.45
N VAL A 374 -25.64 -13.21 1.34
CA VAL A 374 -24.44 -14.04 1.24
C VAL A 374 -24.49 -15.05 2.39
N SER A 375 -24.81 -16.31 2.09
CA SER A 375 -24.96 -17.36 3.11
C SER A 375 -25.91 -17.00 4.27
N GLY A 376 -26.98 -16.26 3.97
CA GLY A 376 -27.96 -15.78 4.97
C GLY A 376 -27.67 -14.39 5.53
N LEU A 377 -26.44 -13.88 5.41
CA LEU A 377 -26.07 -12.53 5.84
C LEU A 377 -26.54 -11.49 4.82
N LYS A 378 -27.28 -10.48 5.27
CA LYS A 378 -27.77 -9.38 4.42
C LYS A 378 -26.68 -8.33 4.21
N VAL A 379 -26.37 -8.01 2.97
CA VAL A 379 -25.25 -7.14 2.58
C VAL A 379 -25.74 -6.02 1.68
N TYR A 380 -25.41 -4.78 2.03
CA TYR A 380 -25.66 -3.57 1.27
C TYR A 380 -24.40 -3.18 0.50
N TYR A 381 -24.43 -3.35 -0.82
CA TYR A 381 -23.38 -2.89 -1.74
C TYR A 381 -23.76 -1.50 -2.28
N LEU A 382 -23.14 -0.47 -1.73
CA LEU A 382 -23.44 0.92 -2.07
C LEU A 382 -22.80 1.35 -3.40
N PRO A 383 -23.39 2.28 -4.16
CA PRO A 383 -22.85 2.79 -5.43
C PRO A 383 -21.65 3.73 -5.23
N ILE A 384 -20.69 3.34 -4.39
CA ILE A 384 -19.46 4.08 -4.09
C ILE A 384 -18.31 3.30 -4.73
N MET A 385 -17.49 3.99 -5.51
CA MET A 385 -16.40 3.35 -6.26
C MET A 385 -15.09 3.37 -5.45
N PRO A 386 -14.41 2.22 -5.30
CA PRO A 386 -13.09 2.17 -4.67
C PRO A 386 -12.03 2.80 -5.59
N ILE A 387 -10.95 3.32 -4.99
CA ILE A 387 -9.92 4.07 -5.72
C ILE A 387 -8.56 3.38 -5.67
N ALA A 388 -8.17 2.86 -4.51
CA ALA A 388 -6.92 2.13 -4.34
C ALA A 388 -7.10 1.00 -3.35
N SER A 389 -6.55 -0.18 -3.66
CA SER A 389 -6.54 -1.35 -2.75
C SER A 389 -7.93 -1.73 -2.19
N ASN A 390 -9.01 -1.54 -2.97
CA ASN A 390 -10.41 -1.70 -2.53
C ASN A 390 -10.82 -0.80 -1.35
N ALA A 391 -10.16 0.34 -1.14
CA ALA A 391 -10.63 1.39 -0.26
C ALA A 391 -11.26 2.52 -1.07
N THR A 392 -12.39 3.03 -0.59
CA THR A 392 -13.02 4.26 -1.11
C THR A 392 -12.28 5.50 -0.61
N LEU A 393 -12.40 6.63 -1.31
CA LEU A 393 -11.95 7.90 -0.76
C LEU A 393 -12.95 8.40 0.28
N PRO A 394 -12.48 9.04 1.37
CA PRO A 394 -13.36 9.74 2.29
C PRO A 394 -14.17 10.79 1.53
N ASN A 395 -15.48 10.66 1.59
CA ASN A 395 -16.40 11.49 0.82
C ASN A 395 -17.36 12.27 1.73
N PHE A 396 -17.60 11.80 2.96
CA PHE A 396 -18.37 12.39 4.05
C PHE A 396 -19.84 12.73 3.74
N LEU A 397 -20.16 13.38 2.60
CA LEU A 397 -21.50 13.84 2.23
C LEU A 397 -22.34 12.77 1.54
N LEU A 398 -21.82 12.08 0.53
CA LEU A 398 -22.64 11.13 -0.26
C LEU A 398 -22.98 9.85 0.52
N PHE A 399 -22.18 9.47 1.51
CA PHE A 399 -22.40 8.25 2.28
C PHE A 399 -23.50 8.43 3.35
N LEU A 400 -23.57 9.61 3.98
CA LEU A 400 -24.53 9.91 5.04
C LEU A 400 -26.00 9.61 4.66
N PRO A 401 -26.55 10.01 3.50
CA PRO A 401 -27.91 9.69 3.11
C PRO A 401 -28.18 8.19 3.02
N TYR A 402 -27.25 7.41 2.45
CA TYR A 402 -27.38 5.96 2.36
C TYR A 402 -27.33 5.32 3.74
N LEU A 403 -26.33 5.68 4.55
CA LEU A 403 -26.17 5.15 5.88
C LEU A 403 -27.39 5.47 6.74
N ARG A 404 -27.86 6.72 6.75
CA ARG A 404 -29.06 7.14 7.50
C ARG A 404 -30.27 6.28 7.15
N ASN A 405 -30.54 6.15 5.86
CA ASN A 405 -31.65 5.35 5.37
C ASN A 405 -31.51 3.88 5.81
N ILE A 406 -30.31 3.28 5.72
CA ILE A 406 -30.11 1.89 6.12
C ILE A 406 -30.27 1.70 7.63
N LEU A 407 -29.63 2.53 8.45
CA LEU A 407 -29.66 2.39 9.91
C LEU A 407 -31.09 2.52 10.47
N ILE A 408 -31.87 3.48 9.95
CA ILE A 408 -33.27 3.68 10.37
C ILE A 408 -34.13 2.50 9.91
N ARG A 409 -34.09 2.15 8.61
CA ARG A 409 -34.90 1.05 8.04
C ARG A 409 -34.66 -0.28 8.76
N GLU A 410 -33.39 -0.58 9.04
CA GLU A 410 -32.98 -1.84 9.66
C GLU A 410 -33.06 -1.82 11.20
N ARG A 411 -33.47 -0.68 11.80
CA ARG A 411 -33.51 -0.45 13.25
C ARG A 411 -32.18 -0.80 13.92
N ILE A 412 -31.08 -0.30 13.36
CA ILE A 412 -29.74 -0.59 13.87
C ILE A 412 -29.51 0.15 15.18
N GLU A 413 -29.05 -0.58 16.19
CA GLU A 413 -28.70 -0.05 17.51
C GLU A 413 -27.19 0.14 17.66
N LEU A 414 -26.41 -0.66 16.92
CA LEU A 414 -24.94 -0.66 17.00
C LEU A 414 -24.31 -0.75 15.60
N VAL A 415 -23.38 0.15 15.33
CA VAL A 415 -22.50 0.11 14.16
C VAL A 415 -21.15 -0.43 14.59
N HIS A 416 -20.71 -1.52 13.94
CA HIS A 416 -19.40 -2.11 14.15
C HIS A 416 -18.52 -1.88 12.90
N ALA A 417 -17.68 -0.87 12.95
CA ALA A 417 -16.75 -0.53 11.88
C ALA A 417 -15.48 -1.39 11.93
N HIS A 418 -14.92 -1.78 10.78
CA HIS A 418 -13.74 -2.64 10.71
C HIS A 418 -12.67 -2.10 9.78
N GLY A 419 -11.42 -2.12 10.26
CA GLY A 419 -10.20 -1.83 9.51
C GLY A 419 -9.82 -0.34 9.46
N SER A 420 -8.59 -0.01 9.87
CA SER A 420 -8.11 1.38 9.97
C SER A 420 -7.79 2.06 8.63
N LEU A 421 -7.98 1.39 7.49
CA LEU A 421 -7.98 2.01 6.14
C LEU A 421 -9.37 2.02 5.50
N SER A 422 -10.42 1.65 6.24
CA SER A 422 -11.78 1.71 5.73
C SER A 422 -12.35 3.13 5.90
N SER A 423 -12.42 3.88 4.81
CA SER A 423 -13.09 5.18 4.77
C SER A 423 -14.57 5.05 5.15
N LEU A 424 -15.27 4.02 4.66
CA LEU A 424 -16.67 3.77 5.02
C LEU A 424 -16.85 3.47 6.51
N GLY A 425 -15.97 2.63 7.07
CA GLY A 425 -15.98 2.33 8.51
C GLY A 425 -15.78 3.59 9.35
N HIS A 426 -14.80 4.42 9.00
CA HIS A 426 -14.56 5.68 9.71
C HIS A 426 -15.71 6.67 9.58
N GLU A 427 -16.28 6.86 8.38
CA GLU A 427 -17.44 7.73 8.17
C GLU A 427 -18.67 7.23 8.94
N ALA A 428 -18.85 5.91 9.05
CA ALA A 428 -19.94 5.35 9.84
C ALA A 428 -19.80 5.65 11.33
N ILE A 429 -18.58 5.64 11.87
CA ILE A 429 -18.32 6.06 13.26
C ILE A 429 -18.66 7.55 13.47
N TYR A 430 -18.44 8.41 12.47
CA TYR A 430 -18.83 9.82 12.56
C TYR A 430 -20.34 10.03 12.48
N HIS A 431 -21.02 9.27 11.63
CA HIS A 431 -22.44 9.50 11.31
C HIS A 431 -23.41 8.79 12.25
N ALA A 432 -23.09 7.57 12.71
CA ALA A 432 -23.96 6.79 13.59
C ALA A 432 -24.37 7.54 14.88
N PRO A 433 -23.48 8.28 15.57
CA PRO A 433 -23.85 9.05 16.75
C PRO A 433 -24.84 10.19 16.48
N LEU A 434 -24.93 10.71 15.25
CA LEU A 434 -25.96 11.70 14.87
C LEU A 434 -27.36 11.09 14.93
N MET A 435 -27.46 9.77 14.84
CA MET A 435 -28.70 9.01 14.89
C MET A 435 -28.97 8.36 16.25
N GLY A 436 -28.09 8.58 17.25
CA GLY A 436 -28.16 7.92 18.55
C GLY A 436 -27.71 6.45 18.53
N VAL A 437 -27.07 6.02 17.46
CA VAL A 437 -26.57 4.64 17.26
C VAL A 437 -25.17 4.52 17.86
N ARG A 438 -24.92 3.45 18.61
CA ARG A 438 -23.62 3.20 19.27
C ARG A 438 -22.59 2.70 18.28
N THR A 439 -21.32 2.92 18.59
CA THR A 439 -20.21 2.65 17.68
C THR A 439 -19.13 1.79 18.31
N VAL A 440 -18.77 0.71 17.64
CA VAL A 440 -17.64 -0.15 17.97
C VAL A 440 -16.70 -0.22 16.77
N PHE A 441 -15.40 -0.29 17.02
CA PHE A 441 -14.39 -0.38 15.98
C PHE A 441 -13.43 -1.55 16.21
N THR A 442 -13.19 -2.38 15.20
CA THR A 442 -12.10 -3.38 15.25
C THR A 442 -10.93 -2.97 14.35
N ASP A 443 -9.74 -2.85 14.94
CA ASP A 443 -8.49 -2.67 14.19
C ASP A 443 -7.83 -4.02 13.88
N HIS A 444 -7.57 -4.24 12.59
CA HIS A 444 -6.91 -5.44 12.06
C HIS A 444 -5.50 -5.17 11.56
N SER A 445 -5.03 -3.92 11.65
CA SER A 445 -3.78 -3.50 11.02
C SER A 445 -2.78 -2.92 12.01
N LEU A 446 -1.51 -3.06 11.68
CA LEU A 446 -0.41 -2.46 12.42
C LEU A 446 0.34 -1.52 11.47
N PHE A 447 0.34 -0.22 11.79
CA PHE A 447 0.98 0.80 10.96
C PHE A 447 2.06 1.56 11.75
N GLY A 448 3.09 1.98 11.02
CA GLY A 448 4.17 2.81 11.55
C GLY A 448 3.82 4.30 11.61
N PHE A 449 4.73 5.07 12.19
CA PHE A 449 4.62 6.53 12.35
C PHE A 449 5.43 7.33 11.32
N GLY A 450 6.22 6.66 10.46
CA GLY A 450 7.38 7.27 9.80
C GLY A 450 7.16 7.88 8.42
N ASP A 451 6.09 7.57 7.70
CA ASP A 451 5.86 8.07 6.34
C ASP A 451 4.66 9.03 6.25
N ALA A 452 4.65 9.90 5.23
CA ALA A 452 3.64 10.95 5.09
C ALA A 452 2.20 10.38 4.98
N VAL A 453 2.06 9.19 4.39
CA VAL A 453 0.79 8.46 4.31
C VAL A 453 0.39 7.93 5.69
N GLY A 454 1.32 7.36 6.47
CA GLY A 454 1.12 6.99 7.87
C GLY A 454 0.69 8.17 8.74
N ILE A 455 1.32 9.33 8.58
CA ILE A 455 0.95 10.54 9.34
C ILE A 455 -0.49 10.97 9.04
N LEU A 456 -0.88 11.02 7.76
CA LEU A 456 -2.24 11.41 7.37
C LEU A 456 -3.29 10.39 7.85
N THR A 457 -3.03 9.10 7.64
CA THR A 457 -3.94 8.02 8.05
C THR A 457 -4.10 7.97 9.57
N ASN A 458 -3.03 8.20 10.35
CA ASN A 458 -3.09 8.28 11.80
C ASN A 458 -3.96 9.46 12.27
N LYS A 459 -3.88 10.62 11.62
CA LYS A 459 -4.74 11.78 11.95
C LYS A 459 -6.21 11.52 11.64
N LEU A 460 -6.51 10.87 10.52
CA LEU A 460 -7.87 10.45 10.16
C LEU A 460 -8.42 9.43 11.17
N LEU A 461 -7.61 8.43 11.52
CA LEU A 461 -7.94 7.42 12.52
C LEU A 461 -8.21 8.04 13.89
N ALA A 462 -7.33 8.93 14.35
CA ALA A 462 -7.50 9.66 15.60
C ALA A 462 -8.78 10.50 15.60
N GLY A 463 -9.08 11.19 14.50
CA GLY A 463 -10.34 11.93 14.37
C GLY A 463 -11.56 11.01 14.50
N ALA A 464 -11.55 9.85 13.84
CA ALA A 464 -12.69 8.95 13.78
C ALA A 464 -12.91 8.24 15.13
N LEU A 465 -11.85 7.62 15.66
CA LEU A 465 -11.95 6.82 16.88
C LEU A 465 -12.18 7.65 18.15
N ARG A 466 -11.96 8.96 18.12
CA ARG A 466 -12.42 9.86 19.20
C ARG A 466 -13.93 9.81 19.41
N ASN A 467 -14.71 9.41 18.41
CA ASN A 467 -16.16 9.27 18.53
C ASN A 467 -16.62 7.83 18.84
N VAL A 468 -15.70 6.85 18.87
CA VAL A 468 -16.05 5.45 19.14
C VAL A 468 -16.48 5.26 20.60
N ASP A 469 -17.42 4.34 20.87
CA ASP A 469 -17.82 3.97 22.23
C ASP A 469 -16.95 2.85 22.81
N ALA A 470 -16.50 1.92 21.96
CA ALA A 470 -15.52 0.90 22.31
C ALA A 470 -14.68 0.50 21.10
N ALA A 471 -13.46 0.02 21.33
CA ALA A 471 -12.59 -0.51 20.28
C ALA A 471 -12.10 -1.92 20.63
N ILE A 472 -11.82 -2.71 19.60
CA ILE A 472 -11.28 -4.06 19.67
C ILE A 472 -9.99 -4.09 18.86
N CYS A 473 -8.94 -4.67 19.42
CA CYS A 473 -7.69 -4.93 18.73
C CYS A 473 -7.40 -6.43 18.76
N VAL A 474 -6.78 -6.94 17.70
CA VAL A 474 -6.51 -8.38 17.56
C VAL A 474 -5.32 -8.89 18.38
N SER A 475 -4.52 -8.00 18.97
CA SER A 475 -3.38 -8.29 19.83
C SER A 475 -3.13 -7.16 20.82
N ASN A 476 -2.40 -7.42 21.91
CA ASN A 476 -1.98 -6.40 22.87
C ASN A 476 -1.07 -5.37 22.22
N THR A 477 -0.14 -5.83 21.38
CA THR A 477 0.71 -4.94 20.57
C THR A 477 -0.13 -4.04 19.66
N GLY A 478 -1.19 -4.59 19.04
CA GLY A 478 -2.17 -3.82 18.26
C GLY A 478 -2.93 -2.80 19.11
N ARG A 479 -3.30 -3.15 20.35
CA ARG A 479 -3.96 -2.24 21.30
C ARG A 479 -3.07 -1.07 21.65
N GLU A 480 -1.81 -1.31 22.00
CA GLU A 480 -0.84 -0.24 22.28
C GLU A 480 -0.64 0.67 21.06
N ASN A 481 -0.44 0.09 19.88
CA ASN A 481 -0.30 0.84 18.64
C ASN A 481 -1.53 1.72 18.34
N THR A 482 -2.74 1.16 18.50
CA THR A 482 -4.00 1.84 18.24
C THR A 482 -4.25 2.97 19.23
N VAL A 483 -4.06 2.72 20.53
CA VAL A 483 -4.20 3.73 21.59
C VAL A 483 -3.28 4.92 21.33
N LEU A 484 -2.02 4.67 20.97
CA LEU A 484 -1.06 5.73 20.68
C LEU A 484 -1.40 6.51 19.40
N ARG A 485 -1.76 5.81 18.32
CA ARG A 485 -2.06 6.43 17.01
C ARG A 485 -3.37 7.22 17.04
N ALA A 486 -4.38 6.67 17.69
CA ALA A 486 -5.71 7.25 17.74
C ALA A 486 -5.90 8.23 18.91
N GLN A 487 -4.99 8.22 19.90
CA GLN A 487 -5.07 9.06 21.10
C GLN A 487 -6.38 8.85 21.85
N ILE A 488 -6.79 7.59 22.01
CA ILE A 488 -8.02 7.19 22.71
C ILE A 488 -7.72 6.58 24.07
N GLU A 489 -8.70 6.58 24.96
CA GLU A 489 -8.53 6.05 26.32
C GLU A 489 -8.27 4.53 26.29
N PRO A 490 -7.24 4.01 26.99
CA PRO A 490 -6.95 2.58 26.99
C PRO A 490 -8.08 1.72 27.57
N SER A 491 -8.94 2.29 28.42
CA SER A 491 -10.02 1.56 29.10
C SER A 491 -11.12 1.11 28.14
N ILE A 492 -11.35 1.83 27.04
CA ILE A 492 -12.38 1.50 26.04
C ILE A 492 -11.88 0.53 24.95
N VAL A 493 -10.60 0.16 25.00
CA VAL A 493 -9.96 -0.73 24.01
C VAL A 493 -9.78 -2.12 24.61
N SER A 494 -10.43 -3.11 24.02
CA SER A 494 -10.35 -4.53 24.38
C SER A 494 -9.44 -5.27 23.41
N VAL A 495 -8.81 -6.36 23.86
CA VAL A 495 -8.07 -7.28 22.99
C VAL A 495 -8.90 -8.53 22.78
N ILE A 496 -9.22 -8.84 21.53
CA ILE A 496 -9.92 -10.07 21.13
C ILE A 496 -9.18 -10.63 19.91
N PRO A 497 -8.48 -11.78 20.05
CA PRO A 497 -7.73 -12.35 18.95
C PRO A 497 -8.65 -12.80 17.82
N ASN A 498 -8.08 -12.95 16.62
CA ASN A 498 -8.82 -13.58 15.52
C ASN A 498 -9.02 -15.07 15.81
N ALA A 499 -10.03 -15.66 15.18
CA ALA A 499 -10.29 -17.08 15.21
C ALA A 499 -10.19 -17.70 13.80
N LEU A 500 -10.16 -19.03 13.76
CA LEU A 500 -10.27 -19.83 12.54
C LEU A 500 -11.36 -20.89 12.70
N VAL A 501 -11.78 -21.49 11.58
CA VAL A 501 -12.56 -22.73 11.59
C VAL A 501 -11.56 -23.88 11.48
N ALA A 502 -11.14 -24.43 12.62
CA ALA A 502 -10.07 -25.43 12.69
C ALA A 502 -10.37 -26.67 11.82
N GLU A 503 -11.64 -27.04 11.64
CA GLU A 503 -12.07 -28.15 10.79
C GLU A 503 -11.70 -27.97 9.32
N GLN A 504 -11.45 -26.74 8.87
CA GLN A 504 -10.98 -26.44 7.50
C GLN A 504 -9.47 -26.64 7.34
N PHE A 505 -8.73 -26.83 8.43
CA PHE A 505 -7.28 -26.93 8.46
C PHE A 505 -6.85 -28.12 9.32
N THR A 506 -7.37 -29.31 9.02
CA THR A 506 -6.95 -30.55 9.70
C THR A 506 -5.64 -31.09 9.11
N PRO A 507 -4.72 -31.64 9.92
CA PRO A 507 -3.55 -32.34 9.41
C PRO A 507 -3.94 -33.55 8.55
N ASP A 508 -3.03 -34.00 7.69
CA ASP A 508 -3.24 -35.24 6.92
C ASP A 508 -2.95 -36.46 7.82
N PRO A 509 -3.95 -37.33 8.10
CA PRO A 509 -3.78 -38.49 8.97
C PRO A 509 -2.83 -39.56 8.41
N PHE A 510 -2.53 -39.53 7.10
CA PHE A 510 -1.58 -40.46 6.48
C PHE A 510 -0.14 -39.94 6.49
N GLY A 511 0.06 -38.70 6.97
CA GLY A 511 1.36 -38.04 7.07
C GLY A 511 1.99 -37.73 5.71
N THR A 512 2.87 -36.74 5.69
CA THR A 512 3.86 -36.61 4.62
C THR A 512 4.98 -37.61 4.91
N SER A 513 4.81 -38.87 4.54
CA SER A 513 5.91 -39.84 4.49
C SER A 513 6.87 -39.42 3.37
N SER A 514 7.71 -38.43 3.67
CA SER A 514 8.64 -37.84 2.73
C SER A 514 10.04 -38.03 3.30
N ASP A 515 10.96 -38.54 2.48
CA ASP A 515 12.40 -38.58 2.77
C ASP A 515 13.02 -37.17 2.94
N HIS A 516 12.20 -36.12 2.78
CA HIS A 516 12.57 -34.72 2.77
C HIS A 516 11.72 -33.89 3.74
N VAL A 517 12.36 -32.93 4.42
CA VAL A 517 11.67 -31.91 5.22
C VAL A 517 11.23 -30.77 4.30
N THR A 518 9.93 -30.50 4.25
CA THR A 518 9.34 -29.45 3.40
C THR A 518 8.92 -28.26 4.25
N ILE A 519 9.42 -27.08 3.88
CA ILE A 519 9.09 -25.77 4.45
C ILE A 519 8.06 -25.10 3.54
N VAL A 520 6.91 -24.77 4.08
CA VAL A 520 5.80 -24.12 3.37
C VAL A 520 5.78 -22.63 3.69
N VAL A 521 5.63 -21.79 2.67
CA VAL A 521 5.41 -20.35 2.80
C VAL A 521 4.15 -20.00 2.04
N ILE A 522 3.16 -19.39 2.68
CA ILE A 522 1.96 -18.87 1.98
C ILE A 522 1.75 -17.41 2.36
N SER A 523 2.00 -16.48 1.44
CA SER A 523 1.78 -15.06 1.71
C SER A 523 1.63 -14.22 0.44
N ARG A 524 1.21 -12.96 0.58
CA ARG A 524 1.35 -11.99 -0.52
C ARG A 524 2.82 -11.63 -0.68
N LEU A 525 3.34 -11.69 -1.91
CA LEU A 525 4.76 -11.47 -2.18
C LEU A 525 5.09 -9.97 -2.29
N VAL A 526 5.08 -9.30 -1.16
CA VAL A 526 5.30 -7.85 -1.01
C VAL A 526 6.35 -7.55 0.06
N TYR A 527 6.98 -6.38 0.00
CA TYR A 527 8.05 -5.98 0.93
C TYR A 527 7.71 -6.18 2.42
N ARG A 528 6.53 -5.75 2.88
CA ARG A 528 6.11 -5.92 4.28
C ARG A 528 6.02 -7.37 4.76
N LYS A 529 5.92 -8.33 3.83
CA LYS A 529 5.93 -9.77 4.13
C LYS A 529 7.35 -10.35 4.22
N GLY A 530 8.37 -9.50 4.14
CA GLY A 530 9.78 -9.83 4.31
C GLY A 530 10.24 -10.95 3.37
N ILE A 531 9.78 -10.88 2.12
CA ILE A 531 10.20 -11.84 1.08
C ILE A 531 11.70 -11.72 0.81
N ASP A 532 12.31 -10.57 1.10
CA ASP A 532 13.75 -10.38 1.00
C ASP A 532 14.51 -11.30 1.97
N LEU A 533 14.01 -11.49 3.20
CA LEU A 533 14.57 -12.44 4.16
C LEU A 533 14.42 -13.89 3.67
N LEU A 534 13.31 -14.21 2.99
CA LEU A 534 13.10 -15.53 2.40
C LEU A 534 14.07 -15.78 1.23
N VAL A 535 14.28 -14.78 0.37
CA VAL A 535 15.24 -14.82 -0.74
C VAL A 535 16.65 -15.04 -0.23
N ALA A 536 17.05 -14.40 0.88
CA ALA A 536 18.37 -14.56 1.47
C ALA A 536 18.56 -15.90 2.21
N SER A 537 17.55 -16.35 2.96
CA SER A 537 17.68 -17.53 3.83
C SER A 537 17.45 -18.87 3.12
N ALA A 538 16.58 -18.94 2.11
CA ALA A 538 16.23 -20.20 1.47
C ALA A 538 17.42 -20.92 0.78
N PRO A 539 18.31 -20.24 0.04
CA PRO A 539 19.48 -20.88 -0.55
C PRO A 539 20.42 -21.48 0.50
N GLN A 540 20.70 -20.72 1.56
CA GLN A 540 21.61 -21.16 2.62
C GLN A 540 21.06 -22.37 3.37
N ILE A 541 19.75 -22.42 3.63
CA ILE A 541 19.11 -23.59 4.23
C ILE A 541 19.19 -24.81 3.29
N CYS A 542 19.00 -24.63 1.99
CA CYS A 542 19.14 -25.73 1.02
C CYS A 542 20.58 -26.26 0.91
N GLU A 543 21.57 -25.40 1.12
CA GLU A 543 23.00 -25.74 1.18
C GLU A 543 23.35 -26.51 2.46
N ILE A 544 22.90 -26.03 3.62
CA ILE A 544 23.13 -26.69 4.92
C ILE A 544 22.42 -28.05 4.99
N PHE A 545 21.22 -28.15 4.41
CA PHE A 545 20.37 -29.35 4.48
C PHE A 545 19.99 -29.86 3.08
N PRO A 546 20.68 -30.88 2.54
CA PRO A 546 20.44 -31.42 1.19
C PRO A 546 19.07 -32.08 0.97
N ASP A 547 18.34 -32.39 2.03
CA ASP A 547 17.03 -33.03 2.02
C ASP A 547 15.87 -32.06 2.28
N VAL A 548 16.14 -30.75 2.40
CA VAL A 548 15.09 -29.74 2.65
C VAL A 548 14.50 -29.19 1.35
N ARG A 549 13.18 -29.02 1.29
CA ARG A 549 12.49 -28.42 0.14
C ARG A 549 11.63 -27.23 0.57
N PHE A 550 11.37 -26.31 -0.35
CA PHE A 550 10.45 -25.20 -0.14
C PHE A 550 9.25 -25.29 -1.08
N VAL A 551 8.07 -25.03 -0.53
CA VAL A 551 6.84 -24.83 -1.30
C VAL A 551 6.34 -23.42 -1.01
N ILE A 552 6.41 -22.54 -2.00
CA ILE A 552 6.10 -21.11 -1.85
C ILE A 552 4.84 -20.78 -2.64
N GLY A 553 3.81 -20.42 -1.90
CA GLY A 553 2.52 -19.98 -2.38
C GLY A 553 2.31 -18.48 -2.22
N GLY A 554 1.84 -17.81 -3.27
CA GLY A 554 1.63 -16.37 -3.24
C GLY A 554 1.84 -15.72 -4.59
N ASP A 555 1.35 -14.48 -4.70
CA ASP A 555 1.65 -13.61 -5.83
C ASP A 555 1.96 -12.20 -5.34
N GLY A 556 2.70 -11.44 -6.13
CA GLY A 556 3.09 -10.07 -5.85
C GLY A 556 4.41 -9.66 -6.51
N PRO A 557 4.79 -8.37 -6.37
CA PRO A 557 5.97 -7.81 -7.03
C PRO A 557 7.28 -8.53 -6.71
N LYS A 558 7.38 -9.17 -5.54
CA LYS A 558 8.56 -9.91 -5.09
C LYS A 558 8.69 -11.31 -5.69
N MET A 559 7.73 -11.75 -6.53
CA MET A 559 7.85 -13.02 -7.26
C MET A 559 9.11 -13.07 -8.14
N VAL A 560 9.45 -11.95 -8.78
CA VAL A 560 10.63 -11.85 -9.65
C VAL A 560 11.93 -12.11 -8.88
N ASP A 561 12.02 -11.60 -7.65
CA ASP A 561 13.20 -11.77 -6.80
C ASP A 561 13.36 -13.26 -6.39
N LEU A 562 12.24 -13.96 -6.14
CA LEU A 562 12.25 -15.40 -5.87
C LEU A 562 12.61 -16.25 -7.10
N GLU A 563 12.09 -15.90 -8.28
CA GLU A 563 12.43 -16.57 -9.54
C GLU A 563 13.93 -16.41 -9.86
N GLN A 564 14.45 -15.19 -9.71
CA GLN A 564 15.86 -14.86 -9.93
C GLN A 564 16.76 -15.62 -8.96
N MET A 565 16.43 -15.62 -7.66
CA MET A 565 17.18 -16.38 -6.66
C MET A 565 17.19 -17.87 -7.00
N ARG A 566 16.04 -18.45 -7.35
CA ARG A 566 15.95 -19.87 -7.69
C ARG A 566 16.82 -20.23 -8.90
N GLU A 567 16.89 -19.35 -9.90
CA GLU A 567 17.75 -19.54 -11.08
C GLU A 567 19.23 -19.38 -10.75
N GLN A 568 19.58 -18.33 -10.00
CA GLN A 568 20.96 -18.01 -9.61
C GLN A 568 21.61 -19.15 -8.82
N TYR A 569 20.87 -19.79 -7.91
CA TYR A 569 21.37 -20.88 -7.06
C TYR A 569 21.02 -22.28 -7.59
N GLN A 570 20.41 -22.39 -8.78
CA GLN A 570 20.01 -23.67 -9.40
C GLN A 570 19.10 -24.54 -8.50
N LEU A 571 18.12 -23.92 -7.85
CA LEU A 571 17.24 -24.58 -6.86
C LEU A 571 15.87 -24.99 -7.41
N GLN A 572 15.74 -25.22 -8.72
CA GLN A 572 14.47 -25.54 -9.38
C GLN A 572 13.84 -26.84 -8.86
N ASP A 573 14.65 -27.84 -8.53
CA ASP A 573 14.19 -29.13 -7.98
C ASP A 573 13.90 -29.07 -6.47
N ARG A 574 14.26 -27.96 -5.82
CA ARG A 574 14.20 -27.79 -4.35
C ARG A 574 13.18 -26.74 -3.92
N ILE A 575 12.92 -25.73 -4.75
CA ILE A 575 12.01 -24.62 -4.46
C ILE A 575 10.89 -24.57 -5.50
N GLU A 576 9.71 -25.00 -5.08
CA GLU A 576 8.50 -24.97 -5.88
C GLU A 576 7.75 -23.65 -5.68
N LEU A 577 7.52 -22.91 -6.76
CA LEU A 577 6.77 -21.66 -6.76
C LEU A 577 5.36 -21.92 -7.35
N LEU A 578 4.33 -21.83 -6.50
CA LEU A 578 2.95 -22.17 -6.86
C LEU A 578 2.16 -21.00 -7.48
N GLY A 579 2.59 -19.76 -7.25
CA GLY A 579 1.81 -18.57 -7.62
C GLY A 579 0.58 -18.36 -6.72
N SER A 580 -0.44 -17.67 -7.23
CA SER A 580 -1.68 -17.42 -6.48
C SER A 580 -2.42 -18.71 -6.14
N ILE A 581 -2.68 -18.93 -4.85
CA ILE A 581 -3.42 -20.08 -4.33
C ILE A 581 -4.88 -19.68 -4.10
N ARG A 582 -5.82 -20.55 -4.51
CA ARG A 582 -7.24 -20.36 -4.20
C ARG A 582 -7.49 -20.68 -2.72
N PRO A 583 -8.37 -19.95 -2.03
CA PRO A 583 -8.66 -20.20 -0.61
C PRO A 583 -9.01 -21.66 -0.27
N SER A 584 -9.73 -22.36 -1.16
CA SER A 584 -10.07 -23.79 -0.99
C SER A 584 -8.87 -24.73 -1.00
N ASP A 585 -7.76 -24.31 -1.60
CA ASP A 585 -6.59 -25.14 -1.83
C ASP A 585 -5.48 -24.88 -0.79
N VAL A 586 -5.67 -23.88 0.09
CA VAL A 586 -4.67 -23.48 1.10
C VAL A 586 -4.31 -24.65 2.02
N ARG A 587 -5.31 -25.37 2.55
CA ARG A 587 -5.08 -26.56 3.36
C ARG A 587 -4.22 -27.58 2.63
N ASN A 588 -4.55 -27.88 1.37
CA ASN A 588 -3.85 -28.89 0.58
C ASN A 588 -2.39 -28.52 0.34
N VAL A 589 -2.04 -27.23 0.35
CA VAL A 589 -0.65 -26.77 0.24
C VAL A 589 0.05 -26.83 1.59
N LEU A 590 -0.63 -26.42 2.67
CA LEU A 590 -0.07 -26.49 4.03
C LEU A 590 0.31 -27.94 4.39
N THR A 591 -0.58 -28.90 4.17
CA THR A 591 -0.34 -30.31 4.53
C THR A 591 0.80 -30.98 3.75
N ARG A 592 1.41 -30.31 2.76
CA ARG A 592 2.58 -30.82 2.02
C ARG A 592 3.89 -30.70 2.79
N GLY A 593 3.93 -29.95 3.88
CA GLY A 593 5.16 -29.77 4.66
C GLY A 593 4.99 -29.95 6.15
N GLN A 594 6.11 -29.84 6.84
CA GLN A 594 6.22 -30.02 8.28
C GLN A 594 6.54 -28.71 9.01
N ILE A 595 7.09 -27.72 8.28
CA ILE A 595 7.44 -26.41 8.82
C ILE A 595 6.74 -25.33 8.02
N TYR A 596 6.17 -24.33 8.69
CA TYR A 596 5.63 -23.14 8.06
C TYR A 596 6.52 -21.93 8.38
N LEU A 597 6.91 -21.18 7.36
CA LEU A 597 7.78 -20.01 7.51
C LEU A 597 7.04 -18.71 7.21
N ASN A 598 7.03 -17.80 8.19
CA ASN A 598 6.53 -16.43 8.06
C ASN A 598 7.65 -15.42 8.32
N THR A 599 8.08 -14.69 7.29
CA THR A 599 9.14 -13.68 7.39
C THR A 599 8.61 -12.24 7.45
N SER A 600 7.34 -12.05 7.86
CA SER A 600 6.71 -10.72 7.85
C SER A 600 7.51 -9.68 8.65
N LEU A 601 7.64 -8.45 8.13
CA LEU A 601 8.30 -7.35 8.84
C LEU A 601 7.34 -6.62 9.79
N THR A 602 6.04 -6.68 9.48
CA THR A 602 4.96 -6.19 10.33
C THR A 602 3.77 -7.13 10.25
N GLU A 603 3.19 -7.47 11.40
CA GLU A 603 2.03 -8.35 11.48
C GLU A 603 1.17 -7.99 12.70
N ALA A 604 -0.14 -7.87 12.52
CA ALA A 604 -1.03 -7.50 13.61
C ALA A 604 -1.42 -8.73 14.46
N PHE A 605 -1.57 -9.88 13.79
CA PHE A 605 -1.89 -11.16 14.41
C PHE A 605 -1.36 -12.33 13.59
N GLY A 606 -1.55 -12.33 12.26
CA GLY A 606 -1.05 -13.42 11.40
C GLY A 606 -1.97 -14.63 11.36
N ILE A 607 -3.14 -14.49 10.72
CA ILE A 607 -4.11 -15.59 10.53
C ILE A 607 -3.47 -16.81 9.85
N SER A 608 -2.54 -16.59 8.91
CA SER A 608 -1.82 -17.69 8.26
C SER A 608 -0.98 -18.54 9.22
N ILE A 609 -0.55 -17.98 10.35
CA ILE A 609 0.21 -18.71 11.38
C ILE A 609 -0.70 -19.72 12.08
N ILE A 610 -1.90 -19.30 12.48
CA ILE A 610 -2.88 -20.20 13.11
C ILE A 610 -3.48 -21.21 12.12
N GLU A 611 -3.64 -20.84 10.85
CA GLU A 611 -4.03 -21.78 9.78
C GLU A 611 -2.97 -22.88 9.60
N ALA A 612 -1.69 -22.52 9.52
CA ALA A 612 -0.59 -23.46 9.39
C ALA A 612 -0.40 -24.34 10.63
N ALA A 613 -0.49 -23.75 11.82
CA ALA A 613 -0.37 -24.49 13.07
C ALA A 613 -1.56 -25.45 13.27
N SER A 614 -2.77 -25.04 12.87
CA SER A 614 -3.92 -25.93 12.86
C SER A 614 -3.74 -27.06 11.86
N ALA A 615 -3.14 -26.82 10.69
CA ALA A 615 -2.77 -27.88 9.75
C ALA A 615 -1.65 -28.81 10.25
N GLY A 616 -1.10 -28.56 11.46
CA GLY A 616 -0.13 -29.41 12.12
C GLY A 616 1.33 -29.10 11.77
N LEU A 617 1.63 -27.91 11.23
CA LEU A 617 3.00 -27.51 10.90
C LEU A 617 3.67 -26.81 12.08
N PHE A 618 4.95 -27.10 12.29
CA PHE A 618 5.78 -26.34 13.22
C PHE A 618 6.06 -24.95 12.66
N ILE A 619 5.88 -23.90 13.46
CA ILE A 619 5.95 -22.53 12.96
C ILE A 619 7.35 -21.96 13.14
N VAL A 620 7.87 -21.33 12.11
CA VAL A 620 9.00 -20.40 12.20
C VAL A 620 8.50 -19.03 11.79
N SER A 621 8.65 -18.04 12.67
CA SER A 621 8.19 -16.69 12.36
C SER A 621 9.15 -15.63 12.86
N THR A 622 9.19 -14.51 12.15
CA THR A 622 9.74 -13.27 12.70
C THR A 622 8.98 -12.82 13.95
N ASN A 623 9.71 -12.28 14.91
CA ASN A 623 9.26 -11.75 16.18
C ASN A 623 8.87 -10.28 16.03
N VAL A 624 7.73 -10.03 15.38
CA VAL A 624 7.24 -8.68 15.08
C VAL A 624 5.76 -8.54 15.41
N GLY A 625 5.37 -7.32 15.80
CA GLY A 625 3.97 -6.97 16.04
C GLY A 625 3.29 -7.93 17.03
N GLY A 626 2.07 -8.37 16.72
CA GLY A 626 1.28 -9.24 17.60
C GLY A 626 1.61 -10.74 17.52
N VAL A 627 2.57 -11.16 16.69
CA VAL A 627 2.89 -12.58 16.45
C VAL A 627 3.32 -13.35 17.72
N PRO A 628 4.10 -12.77 18.65
CA PRO A 628 4.51 -13.47 19.88
C PRO A 628 3.35 -13.89 20.79
N GLU A 629 2.16 -13.31 20.59
CA GLU A 629 0.96 -13.57 21.39
C GLU A 629 0.11 -14.71 20.82
N VAL A 630 0.47 -15.27 19.65
CA VAL A 630 -0.40 -16.15 18.85
C VAL A 630 -0.21 -17.63 19.18
N LEU A 631 1.01 -18.07 19.45
CA LEU A 631 1.30 -19.47 19.72
C LEU A 631 2.26 -19.60 20.89
N PRO A 632 2.15 -20.69 21.67
CA PRO A 632 3.07 -20.97 22.75
C PRO A 632 4.45 -21.38 22.19
N ASN A 633 5.51 -21.10 22.95
CA ASN A 633 6.91 -21.26 22.52
C ASN A 633 7.31 -22.68 22.08
N ASP A 634 6.53 -23.70 22.43
CA ASP A 634 6.77 -25.09 22.01
C ASP A 634 6.24 -25.41 20.60
N MET A 635 5.45 -24.50 20.01
CA MET A 635 4.88 -24.66 18.67
C MET A 635 5.46 -23.68 17.64
N ILE A 636 6.26 -22.71 18.10
CA ILE A 636 6.80 -21.64 17.28
C ILE A 636 8.25 -21.32 17.68
N GLU A 637 9.14 -21.26 16.68
CA GLU A 637 10.48 -20.69 16.84
C GLU A 637 10.49 -19.26 16.29
N PHE A 638 10.95 -18.33 17.13
CA PHE A 638 11.04 -16.93 16.78
C PHE A 638 12.42 -16.55 16.21
N ALA A 639 12.40 -15.68 15.19
CA ALA A 639 13.57 -15.02 14.62
C ALA A 639 13.41 -13.50 14.68
N ARG A 640 14.50 -12.75 14.83
CA ARG A 640 14.54 -11.33 14.48
C ARG A 640 14.35 -11.17 12.98
N ALA A 641 13.96 -9.97 12.54
CA ALA A 641 13.82 -9.64 11.12
C ALA A 641 15.19 -9.41 10.47
N ASP A 642 16.05 -10.42 10.55
CA ASP A 642 17.45 -10.44 10.16
C ASP A 642 17.76 -11.81 9.52
N GLU A 643 18.62 -11.82 8.50
CA GLU A 643 18.85 -13.00 7.68
C GLU A 643 19.44 -14.16 8.49
N ASP A 644 20.50 -13.90 9.27
CA ASP A 644 21.21 -14.91 10.06
C ASP A 644 20.30 -15.51 11.13
N ASP A 645 19.45 -14.68 11.76
CA ASP A 645 18.56 -15.15 12.81
C ASP A 645 17.39 -15.98 12.27
N VAL A 646 16.92 -15.70 11.04
CA VAL A 646 15.94 -16.55 10.34
C VAL A 646 16.56 -17.90 10.00
N ILE A 647 17.81 -17.95 9.55
CA ILE A 647 18.53 -19.19 9.27
C ILE A 647 18.72 -20.01 10.55
N ARG A 648 19.10 -19.37 11.67
CA ARG A 648 19.18 -20.03 12.98
C ARG A 648 17.85 -20.64 13.38
N ALA A 649 16.75 -19.89 13.27
CA ALA A 649 15.43 -20.37 13.65
C ALA A 649 14.96 -21.55 12.78
N LEU A 650 15.14 -21.47 11.46
CA LEU A 650 14.85 -22.57 10.53
C LEU A 650 15.68 -23.81 10.85
N THR A 651 16.97 -23.64 11.13
CA THR A 651 17.88 -24.73 11.51
C THR A 651 17.36 -25.46 12.76
N ARG A 652 16.96 -24.73 13.81
CA ARG A 652 16.39 -25.33 15.02
C ARG A 652 15.06 -26.03 14.77
N ALA A 653 14.20 -25.45 13.94
CA ALA A 653 12.93 -26.06 13.57
C ALA A 653 13.13 -27.39 12.82
N ILE A 654 14.07 -27.43 11.86
CA ILE A 654 14.43 -28.64 11.11
C ILE A 654 14.93 -29.73 12.07
N LEU A 655 15.81 -29.39 13.02
CA LEU A 655 16.30 -30.33 14.02
C LEU A 655 15.18 -30.82 14.95
N THR A 656 14.23 -29.96 15.31
CA THR A 656 13.09 -30.32 16.16
C THR A 656 12.18 -31.33 15.46
N ILE A 657 11.83 -31.09 14.20
CA ILE A 657 11.05 -32.02 13.39
C ILE A 657 11.77 -33.36 13.25
N ARG A 658 13.08 -33.36 12.94
CA ARG A 658 13.89 -34.59 12.82
C ARG A 658 13.98 -35.39 14.11
N SER A 659 13.95 -34.72 15.26
CA SER A 659 13.99 -35.39 16.55
C SER A 659 12.69 -36.11 16.92
N GLY A 660 11.61 -35.94 16.14
CA GLY A 660 10.30 -36.53 16.41
C GLY A 660 9.61 -35.96 17.66
N LYS A 661 10.10 -34.83 18.19
CA LYS A 661 9.57 -34.19 19.40
C LYS A 661 8.27 -33.42 19.18
N TYR A 662 7.88 -33.19 17.94
CA TYR A 662 6.71 -32.39 17.58
C TYR A 662 5.63 -33.29 16.97
N ASP A 663 4.43 -33.25 17.54
CA ASP A 663 3.26 -34.01 17.08
C ASP A 663 2.25 -33.09 16.37
N PRO A 664 2.04 -33.25 15.06
CA PRO A 664 1.06 -32.48 14.28
C PRO A 664 -0.38 -32.59 14.77
N ILE A 665 -0.80 -33.74 15.30
CA ILE A 665 -2.19 -33.97 15.75
C ILE A 665 -2.41 -33.23 17.08
N GLN A 666 -1.48 -33.37 18.01
CA GLN A 666 -1.51 -32.63 19.26
C GLN A 666 -1.51 -31.11 19.04
N ALA A 667 -0.71 -30.63 18.07
CA ALA A 667 -0.71 -29.23 17.67
C ALA A 667 -2.07 -28.76 17.15
N HIS A 668 -2.71 -29.54 16.27
CA HIS A 668 -4.06 -29.24 15.76
C HIS A 668 -5.09 -29.12 16.89
N ASP A 669 -5.15 -30.11 17.78
CA ASP A 669 -6.14 -30.14 18.87
C ASP A 669 -5.96 -28.96 19.84
N ARG A 670 -4.70 -28.59 20.11
CA ARG A 670 -4.40 -27.43 20.96
C ARG A 670 -4.83 -26.11 20.31
N VAL A 671 -4.51 -25.90 19.03
CA VAL A 671 -4.92 -24.68 18.30
C VAL A 671 -6.44 -24.59 18.19
N LYS A 672 -7.12 -25.71 17.94
CA LYS A 672 -8.58 -25.80 17.91
C LYS A 672 -9.23 -25.35 19.22
N GLY A 673 -8.62 -25.68 20.37
CA GLY A 673 -9.08 -25.22 21.68
C GLY A 673 -8.78 -23.74 21.96
N MET A 674 -7.74 -23.17 21.36
CA MET A 674 -7.30 -21.79 21.60
C MET A 674 -8.13 -20.74 20.87
N TYR A 675 -8.55 -21.03 19.64
CA TYR A 675 -9.12 -20.03 18.72
C TYR A 675 -10.46 -20.47 18.14
N SER A 676 -11.55 -20.04 18.79
CA SER A 676 -12.93 -20.37 18.38
C SER A 676 -13.76 -19.11 18.10
N TRP A 677 -14.53 -19.14 17.01
CA TRP A 677 -15.48 -18.08 16.68
C TRP A 677 -16.55 -17.90 17.75
N SER A 678 -16.94 -18.97 18.46
CA SER A 678 -17.89 -18.88 19.57
C SER A 678 -17.36 -18.05 20.74
N ASP A 679 -16.07 -18.22 21.09
CA ASP A 679 -15.40 -17.40 22.13
C ASP A 679 -15.27 -15.95 21.67
N VAL A 680 -14.77 -15.73 20.44
CA VAL A 680 -14.63 -14.40 19.86
C VAL A 680 -15.97 -13.65 19.86
N ALA A 681 -17.04 -14.27 19.39
CA ALA A 681 -18.38 -13.68 19.40
C ALA A 681 -18.86 -13.38 20.83
N SER A 682 -18.64 -14.28 21.78
CA SER A 682 -18.99 -14.07 23.19
C SER A 682 -18.27 -12.86 23.79
N ARG A 683 -16.98 -12.70 23.50
CA ARG A 683 -16.19 -11.57 23.98
C ARG A 683 -16.58 -10.27 23.28
N THR A 684 -16.95 -10.34 21.99
CA THR A 684 -17.48 -9.20 21.26
C THR A 684 -18.82 -8.74 21.83
N GLU A 685 -19.70 -9.65 22.25
CA GLU A 685 -20.96 -9.30 22.93
C GLU A 685 -20.73 -8.51 24.22
N ILE A 686 -19.74 -8.89 25.03
CA ILE A 686 -19.38 -8.14 26.25
C ILE A 686 -18.98 -6.70 25.89
N VAL A 687 -18.26 -6.51 24.78
CA VAL A 687 -17.90 -5.18 24.28
C VAL A 687 -19.13 -4.41 23.81
N TYR A 688 -20.08 -5.07 23.13
CA TYR A 688 -21.35 -4.47 22.72
C TYR A 688 -22.21 -4.06 23.92
N GLU A 689 -22.31 -4.92 24.93
CA GLU A 689 -23.02 -4.62 26.18
C GLU A 689 -22.41 -3.38 26.83
N ARG A 690 -21.09 -3.38 27.05
CA ARG A 690 -20.38 -2.23 27.61
C ARG A 690 -20.62 -0.96 26.80
N ALA A 691 -20.54 -1.01 25.46
CA ALA A 691 -20.77 0.14 24.60
C ALA A 691 -22.22 0.67 24.67
N THR A 692 -23.19 -0.22 24.87
CA THR A 692 -24.62 0.13 24.91
C THR A 692 -25.10 0.59 26.30
N THR A 693 -24.41 0.18 27.38
CA THR A 693 -24.72 0.62 28.75
C THR A 693 -24.12 1.99 29.11
N LEU A 694 -23.17 2.51 28.31
CA LEU A 694 -22.63 3.85 28.54
C LEU A 694 -23.74 4.91 28.47
N PRO A 695 -23.71 5.96 29.31
CA PRO A 695 -24.69 7.03 29.23
C PRO A 695 -24.68 7.68 27.82
N PRO A 696 -25.82 8.18 27.32
CA PRO A 696 -25.85 8.98 26.10
C PRO A 696 -24.97 10.22 26.29
N ARG A 697 -24.15 10.55 25.29
CA ARG A 697 -23.29 11.73 25.35
C ARG A 697 -24.13 12.99 25.30
N ASP A 698 -23.97 13.86 26.29
CA ASP A 698 -24.66 15.15 26.31
C ASP A 698 -24.14 16.10 25.21
N ALA A 699 -24.73 17.29 25.10
CA ALA A 699 -24.29 18.28 24.11
C ALA A 699 -22.89 18.83 24.41
N PHE A 700 -22.51 18.89 25.69
CA PHE A 700 -21.25 19.46 26.16
C PHE A 700 -20.07 18.52 25.87
N GLU A 701 -20.23 17.21 26.10
CA GLU A 701 -19.23 16.19 25.81
C GLU A 701 -19.01 16.08 24.29
N ARG A 702 -20.09 16.16 23.49
CA ARG A 702 -19.99 16.24 22.03
C ARG A 702 -19.22 17.48 21.56
N LEU A 703 -19.45 18.63 22.18
CA LEU A 703 -18.71 19.86 21.87
C LEU A 703 -17.26 19.77 22.33
N SER A 704 -17.00 19.26 23.53
CA SER A 704 -15.67 19.07 24.10
C SER A 704 -14.81 18.17 23.21
N ARG A 705 -15.34 17.04 22.76
CA ARG A 705 -14.63 16.15 21.82
C ARG A 705 -14.32 16.84 20.49
N ARG A 706 -15.18 17.74 19.99
CA ARG A 706 -14.93 18.55 18.79
C ARG A 706 -13.83 19.59 19.01
N VAL A 707 -13.79 20.24 20.17
CA VAL A 707 -12.70 21.17 20.53
C VAL A 707 -11.38 20.42 20.60
N ILE A 708 -11.36 19.20 21.14
CA ILE A 708 -10.14 18.39 21.20
C ILE A 708 -9.68 17.96 19.79
N LEU A 709 -10.54 17.92 18.75
CA LEU A 709 -10.06 17.70 17.36
C LEU A 709 -9.08 18.79 16.89
N LEU A 710 -9.12 20.00 17.46
CA LEU A 710 -8.13 21.05 17.20
C LEU A 710 -6.72 20.64 17.65
N SER A 711 -6.60 19.66 18.58
CA SER A 711 -5.31 19.09 19.00
C SER A 711 -4.64 18.22 17.92
N LEU A 712 -5.33 17.89 16.81
CA LEU A 712 -4.76 17.15 15.67
C LEU A 712 -3.85 18.03 14.78
N GLY A 713 -3.66 19.29 15.18
CA GLY A 713 -2.74 20.26 14.59
C GLY A 713 -3.45 21.45 13.94
N PRO A 714 -2.69 22.52 13.64
CA PRO A 714 -3.24 23.83 13.27
C PRO A 714 -3.95 23.86 11.91
N ILE A 715 -3.74 22.85 11.07
CA ILE A 715 -4.37 22.75 9.74
C ILE A 715 -5.44 21.65 9.74
N PHE A 716 -5.07 20.43 10.14
CA PHE A 716 -5.95 19.27 10.02
C PHE A 716 -7.14 19.32 10.99
N GLY A 717 -6.93 19.76 12.24
CA GLY A 717 -7.99 19.86 13.24
C GLY A 717 -9.13 20.78 12.81
N PRO A 718 -8.85 22.05 12.42
CA PRO A 718 -9.87 22.96 11.92
C PRO A 718 -10.62 22.43 10.69
N ILE A 719 -9.92 21.81 9.73
CA ILE A 719 -10.57 21.21 8.55
C ILE A 719 -11.58 20.14 8.98
N LEU A 720 -11.21 19.24 9.88
CA LEU A 720 -12.08 18.18 10.35
C LEU A 720 -13.29 18.73 11.13
N CYS A 721 -13.10 19.78 11.93
CA CYS A 721 -14.19 20.48 12.61
C CYS A 721 -15.20 21.08 11.61
N VAL A 722 -14.72 21.72 10.55
CA VAL A 722 -15.57 22.26 9.48
C VAL A 722 -16.34 21.13 8.78
N ILE A 723 -15.67 20.03 8.44
CA ILE A 723 -16.31 18.86 7.83
C ILE A 723 -17.45 18.35 8.73
N ILE A 724 -17.19 18.14 10.02
CA ILE A 724 -18.20 17.65 10.98
C ILE A 724 -19.36 18.66 11.15
N ALA A 725 -19.07 19.96 11.17
CA ALA A 725 -20.11 20.98 11.23
C ALA A 725 -21.01 20.90 10.00
N VAL A 726 -20.43 20.90 8.79
CA VAL A 726 -21.18 20.77 7.54
C VAL A 726 -22.00 19.47 7.50
N GLN A 727 -21.45 18.35 7.99
CA GLN A 727 -22.19 17.09 8.10
C GLN A 727 -23.38 17.19 9.03
N HIS A 728 -23.25 17.92 10.14
CA HIS A 728 -24.35 18.11 11.08
C HIS A 728 -25.48 18.95 10.45
N TRP A 729 -25.13 20.03 9.75
CA TRP A 729 -26.11 20.82 8.98
C TRP A 729 -26.79 19.99 7.90
N PHE A 730 -26.03 19.18 7.17
CA PHE A 730 -26.58 18.32 6.13
C PHE A 730 -27.48 17.23 6.71
N PHE A 731 -27.12 16.66 7.86
CA PHE A 731 -27.98 15.73 8.60
C PHE A 731 -29.32 16.38 9.01
N LEU A 732 -29.29 17.59 9.58
CA LEU A 732 -30.51 18.32 9.93
C LEU A 732 -31.38 18.63 8.70
N PHE A 733 -30.74 18.97 7.58
CA PHE A 733 -31.44 19.13 6.31
C PHE A 733 -32.14 17.84 5.87
N LEU A 734 -31.48 16.68 5.99
CA LEU A 734 -32.09 15.38 5.68
C LEU A 734 -33.26 15.03 6.62
N GLU A 735 -33.19 15.42 7.89
CA GLU A 735 -34.30 15.25 8.85
C GLU A 735 -35.54 16.08 8.46
N VAL A 736 -35.34 17.25 7.83
CA VAL A 736 -36.43 18.09 7.31
C VAL A 736 -36.99 17.56 5.99
N VAL A 737 -36.12 17.22 5.03
CA VAL A 737 -36.53 16.80 3.68
C VAL A 737 -37.13 15.39 3.66
N GLN A 738 -36.58 14.49 4.47
CA GLN A 738 -37.07 13.12 4.62
C GLN A 738 -37.18 12.78 6.11
N PRO A 739 -38.29 13.18 6.77
CA PRO A 739 -38.53 12.90 8.18
C PRO A 739 -38.35 11.41 8.50
N ARG A 740 -37.83 11.08 9.69
CA ARG A 740 -37.55 9.69 10.09
C ARG A 740 -38.77 8.80 10.04
N ASP A 741 -39.93 9.35 10.41
CA ASP A 741 -41.19 8.61 10.45
C ASP A 741 -41.72 8.27 9.04
N ALA A 742 -41.21 8.93 8.00
CA ALA A 742 -41.51 8.64 6.60
C ALA A 742 -40.62 7.54 6.00
N ILE A 743 -39.69 6.96 6.77
CA ILE A 743 -38.79 5.91 6.31
C ILE A 743 -39.35 4.53 6.69
N ASP A 744 -39.65 3.71 5.68
CA ASP A 744 -40.22 2.37 5.88
C ASP A 744 -39.34 1.46 6.72
N LEU A 745 -39.88 0.88 7.79
CA LEU A 745 -39.14 0.00 8.67
C LEU A 745 -39.19 -1.45 8.17
N VAL A 746 -38.07 -2.15 8.26
CA VAL A 746 -38.01 -3.59 7.94
C VAL A 746 -38.53 -4.39 9.13
N GLU A 747 -39.77 -4.86 8.99
CA GLU A 747 -40.51 -5.59 10.03
C GLU A 747 -40.08 -7.05 10.19
N SER A 748 -39.63 -7.69 9.11
CA SER A 748 -39.16 -9.08 9.13
C SER A 748 -37.99 -9.32 8.19
N SER A 749 -37.12 -10.27 8.54
CA SER A 749 -36.07 -10.76 7.64
C SER A 749 -36.67 -11.68 6.57
N TRP A 750 -36.04 -11.72 5.40
CA TRP A 750 -36.48 -12.58 4.32
C TRP A 750 -36.44 -14.06 4.76
N SER A 751 -37.57 -14.75 4.62
CA SER A 751 -37.71 -16.17 4.91
C SER A 751 -38.54 -16.81 3.82
N ARG A 752 -38.10 -17.96 3.29
CA ARG A 752 -38.87 -18.73 2.31
C ARG A 752 -40.26 -19.09 2.82
N VAL A 753 -40.38 -19.35 4.12
CA VAL A 753 -41.66 -19.69 4.76
C VAL A 753 -42.57 -18.47 4.85
N LEU A 754 -42.04 -17.30 5.24
CA LEU A 754 -42.80 -16.05 5.26
C LEU A 754 -43.22 -15.64 3.86
N PHE A 755 -42.33 -15.74 2.87
CA PHE A 755 -42.63 -15.45 1.46
C PHE A 755 -43.73 -16.37 0.92
N ALA A 756 -43.63 -17.68 1.17
CA ALA A 756 -44.66 -18.64 0.78
C ALA A 756 -46.01 -18.34 1.47
N LYS A 757 -46.01 -17.92 2.74
CA LYS A 757 -47.21 -17.50 3.47
C LYS A 757 -47.84 -16.23 2.89
N GLU A 758 -47.03 -15.22 2.55
CA GLU A 758 -47.54 -13.98 1.94
C GLU A 758 -48.07 -14.23 0.52
N CYS A 759 -47.37 -14.99 -0.32
CA CYS A 759 -47.89 -15.40 -1.62
C CYS A 759 -49.20 -16.21 -1.50
N ALA A 760 -49.35 -17.03 -0.46
CA ALA A 760 -50.59 -17.76 -0.19
C ALA A 760 -51.74 -16.86 0.31
N LYS A 761 -51.43 -15.79 1.04
CA LYS A 761 -52.42 -14.77 1.43
C LYS A 761 -52.88 -13.95 0.21
N GLU A 762 -51.95 -13.54 -0.64
CA GLU A 762 -52.24 -12.76 -1.85
C GLU A 762 -53.11 -13.56 -2.84
N LYS A 763 -52.84 -14.86 -3.00
CA LYS A 763 -53.70 -15.80 -3.76
C LYS A 763 -55.09 -16.06 -3.17
N LYS A 764 -55.34 -15.70 -1.90
CA LYS A 764 -56.66 -15.77 -1.28
C LYS A 764 -57.40 -14.43 -1.31
N ALA A 765 -56.68 -13.33 -1.60
CA ALA A 765 -57.22 -11.98 -1.72
C ALA A 765 -57.53 -11.58 -3.18
N THR A 766 -57.10 -12.40 -4.13
CA THR A 766 -57.50 -12.40 -5.55
C THR A 766 -58.43 -13.56 -5.80
#